data_AF-A0A553HPN9-F1
#
_entry.id   AF-A0A553HPN9-F1
#
_cell.length_a   1.000
_cell.length_b   1.000
_cell.length_c   1.000
_cell.angle_alpha   90.00
_cell.angle_beta   90.00
_cell.angle_gamma   90.00
#
_symmetry.space_group_name_H-M   'P 1'
#
loop_
_entity.id
_entity.type
_entity.pdbx_description
1 polymer ?
#
loop_
_entity_poly.entity_id
_entity_poly.type
_entity_poly.pdbx_seq_one_letter_code
_entity_poly.pdbx_strand_id
1 'polypeptide(L)'
;MANTPSSPWATRFPSDGTIFRIGDTKHSLLAPRCPRIDDPKYYDQEPDEEKDHHPRSYKEIDSLLWGERVQRRTFWGARTFQLAAINRRLMFSTNTGLVTVASGHRHSLGDRVKALLHIPPKKPAASPKEEPDQFQIYRRERIRVDPKNWFPFLRKDRWFDWIQFSPDDAVSEPDRTWSVDDAKIWDYLSLRTMMYGRIDYWSNFEDIFGEPPTEDAAVILSHAMEVLISETRGSNTVEFEQTVTATVEESEARLNKLLSTIIWGFEDNSNVHAMTRPEPGVGESETPYSSIITINIEKLKVLLNPDLTLGEICQMQIELTVTIVHELMHAINYARCTDDEYVGNLLDEDRSGRIPKDEPYLDADGFAEAGFFMEQVFFGGLCTTLPTSYDRSQPPPPLLQVLREWPSANQASSFVPAGEDKPFMKDGALTTIFHVPTTWPSKLLTDSFWNDPAFAKSDDFFQNGRVFVMQAPIQNRHTTQCGAPRVRRIPNKPGQPENEQVADDYRFQMGHWRKLRAVWYKKALDTWDVSPWSCIKERRCIDSFAKAFAKKDAIECANMADFMVYQIDWTRDHDRYMEYMPTKDDPSFEWIWHAVGLLMLASIPIRKRKTAKAKPKMLDYNIEFSPSQEAAAAGHDNMVYIRPDCGPSIEVIADASELFVQTRPTGGGKVENFTQLSYLELIDDMIELITRLRGAVFEKFLDAIKDAKAALLQDREKLAASYPGNAHATRWASNWVFKFPEYDPSIRAHDVPTVSKALGGMEKIPSNPYLSTVSRTGRYSSA
;
A
#
# COMPACT_ATOMS: atom_id res chain seq x y z
N MET A 1 -10.18 26.78 -2.36
CA MET A 1 -10.99 26.15 -1.29
C MET A 1 -10.39 26.58 0.04
N ALA A 2 -11.20 27.03 1.00
CA ALA A 2 -10.70 27.47 2.31
C ALA A 2 -9.95 26.31 3.02
N ASN A 3 -8.87 26.65 3.74
CA ASN A 3 -8.15 25.73 4.62
C ASN A 3 -9.07 25.28 5.77
N THR A 4 -9.89 24.27 5.51
CA THR A 4 -10.67 23.58 6.54
C THR A 4 -9.71 23.06 7.62
N PRO A 5 -9.91 23.38 8.91
CA PRO A 5 -9.03 22.91 9.97
C PRO A 5 -8.94 21.37 9.98
N SER A 6 -7.75 20.86 10.28
CA SER A 6 -7.46 19.43 10.34
C SER A 6 -7.19 19.02 11.78
N SER A 7 -7.64 17.82 12.17
CA SER A 7 -7.23 17.18 13.42
C SER A 7 -5.71 16.93 13.42
N PRO A 8 -5.07 16.77 14.60
CA PRO A 8 -3.65 16.43 14.68
C PRO A 8 -3.29 15.19 13.86
N TRP A 9 -4.12 14.14 13.90
CA TRP A 9 -3.95 12.96 13.05
C TRP A 9 -4.13 13.25 11.55
N ALA A 10 -5.11 14.06 11.17
CA ALA A 10 -5.32 14.43 9.77
C ALA A 10 -4.18 15.29 9.20
N THR A 11 -3.57 16.11 10.06
CA THR A 11 -2.40 16.92 9.70
C THR A 11 -1.16 16.05 9.53
N ARG A 12 -1.00 15.04 10.40
CA ARG A 12 0.16 14.15 10.39
C ARG A 12 0.10 13.06 9.31
N PHE A 13 -1.10 12.60 8.97
CA PHE A 13 -1.34 11.55 7.98
C PHE A 13 -2.29 12.05 6.87
N PRO A 14 -1.83 12.96 5.99
CA PRO A 14 -2.69 13.65 5.02
C PRO A 14 -3.04 12.80 3.78
N SER A 15 -3.15 11.48 3.90
CA SER A 15 -3.36 10.61 2.73
C SER A 15 -4.80 10.68 2.22
N ASP A 16 -4.92 10.90 0.91
CA ASP A 16 -6.17 10.79 0.17
C ASP A 16 -6.80 9.40 0.40
N GLY A 17 -8.09 9.36 0.74
CA GLY A 17 -8.80 8.12 1.09
C GLY A 17 -8.66 7.63 2.54
N THR A 18 -7.84 8.30 3.36
CA THR A 18 -7.83 8.15 4.82
C THR A 18 -8.39 9.37 5.54
N ILE A 19 -8.53 10.51 4.85
CA ILE A 19 -9.15 11.73 5.40
C ILE A 19 -10.65 11.76 5.12
N PHE A 20 -11.43 12.16 6.11
CA PHE A 20 -12.87 12.40 6.02
C PHE A 20 -13.23 13.66 6.82
N ARG A 21 -14.46 14.16 6.68
CA ARG A 21 -14.92 15.39 7.35
C ARG A 21 -15.97 15.10 8.41
N ILE A 22 -15.84 15.74 9.56
CA ILE A 22 -16.90 15.87 10.57
C ILE A 22 -17.13 17.36 10.77
N GLY A 23 -18.31 17.86 10.38
CA GLY A 23 -18.58 19.29 10.32
C GLY A 23 -17.54 20.01 9.45
N ASP A 24 -16.92 21.04 10.01
CA ASP A 24 -15.88 21.84 9.36
C ASP A 24 -14.45 21.38 9.69
N THR A 25 -14.26 20.15 10.17
CA THR A 25 -12.92 19.62 10.51
C THR A 25 -12.60 18.36 9.70
N LYS A 26 -11.37 18.29 9.18
CA LYS A 26 -10.80 17.09 8.54
C LYS A 26 -10.23 16.17 9.62
N HIS A 27 -10.54 14.87 9.55
CA HIS A 27 -10.06 13.86 10.49
C HIS A 27 -9.44 12.68 9.72
N SER A 28 -8.53 11.95 10.36
CA SER A 28 -7.94 10.72 9.78
C SER A 28 -8.70 9.47 10.23
N LEU A 29 -8.91 8.54 9.31
CA LEU A 29 -9.40 7.18 9.55
C LEU A 29 -8.34 6.31 10.24
N LEU A 30 -7.08 6.74 10.25
CA LEU A 30 -6.00 6.09 11.00
C LEU A 30 -6.00 6.46 12.49
N ALA A 31 -6.76 7.47 12.91
CA ALA A 31 -6.85 7.85 14.31
C ALA A 31 -7.61 6.78 15.13
N PRO A 32 -7.13 6.41 16.33
CA PRO A 32 -7.94 5.65 17.29
C PRO A 32 -9.13 6.52 17.75
N ARG A 33 -10.35 5.97 17.80
CA ARG A 33 -11.57 6.75 18.11
C ARG A 33 -12.28 6.38 19.40
N CYS A 34 -12.44 5.09 19.67
CA CYS A 34 -13.14 4.62 20.88
C CYS A 34 -12.32 3.49 21.51
N PRO A 35 -12.03 3.52 22.81
CA PRO A 35 -12.27 4.59 23.78
C PRO A 35 -11.76 5.97 23.34
N ARG A 36 -12.48 7.03 23.73
CA ARG A 36 -12.18 8.41 23.32
C ARG A 36 -10.87 8.82 23.97
N ILE A 37 -9.86 9.00 23.13
CA ILE A 37 -8.60 9.62 23.50
C ILE A 37 -8.67 11.05 22.98
N ASP A 38 -8.30 12.05 23.79
CA ASP A 38 -8.45 13.48 23.48
C ASP A 38 -7.50 13.89 22.33
N ASP A 39 -7.91 13.57 21.09
CA ASP A 39 -7.29 13.81 19.78
C ASP A 39 -5.75 13.94 19.80
N PRO A 40 -5.04 12.89 20.25
CA PRO A 40 -3.60 12.97 20.42
C PRO A 40 -2.91 13.08 19.08
N LYS A 41 -1.79 13.79 19.01
CA LYS A 41 -0.95 13.77 17.80
C LYS A 41 -0.20 12.42 17.61
N TYR A 42 -0.08 11.63 18.67
CA TYR A 42 0.70 10.38 18.72
C TYR A 42 -0.14 9.19 19.17
N TYR A 43 0.36 7.98 18.94
CA TYR A 43 -0.41 6.74 19.00
C TYR A 43 -0.40 6.02 20.35
N ASP A 44 0.33 6.51 21.35
CA ASP A 44 0.57 5.81 22.63
C ASP A 44 -0.43 6.11 23.74
N GLN A 45 -1.27 7.13 23.58
CA GLN A 45 -2.11 7.59 24.68
C GLN A 45 -3.07 6.48 25.13
N GLU A 46 -3.01 6.19 26.42
CA GLU A 46 -3.90 5.23 27.04
C GLU A 46 -5.26 5.88 27.32
N PRO A 47 -6.37 5.17 27.08
CA PRO A 47 -7.69 5.66 27.37
C PRO A 47 -7.95 5.74 28.87
N ASP A 48 -8.67 6.77 29.30
CA ASP A 48 -8.98 7.05 30.71
C ASP A 48 -10.09 6.12 31.23
N GLU A 49 -9.75 5.17 32.11
CA GLU A 49 -10.71 4.19 32.66
C GLU A 49 -11.93 4.82 33.34
N GLU A 50 -11.85 6.07 33.80
CA GLU A 50 -12.95 6.77 34.48
C GLU A 50 -13.95 7.41 33.50
N LYS A 51 -13.60 7.55 32.21
CA LYS A 51 -14.46 8.17 31.19
C LYS A 51 -15.38 7.16 30.53
N ASP A 52 -16.62 7.58 30.28
CA ASP A 52 -17.52 6.82 29.40
C ASP A 52 -17.00 6.86 27.95
N HIS A 53 -16.62 5.67 27.49
CA HIS A 53 -16.02 5.42 26.19
C HIS A 53 -16.99 4.85 25.16
N HIS A 54 -18.26 4.70 25.52
CA HIS A 54 -19.29 4.26 24.61
C HIS A 54 -19.54 5.30 23.49
N PRO A 55 -19.66 4.87 22.22
CA PRO A 55 -20.15 5.74 21.16
C PRO A 55 -21.52 6.31 21.51
N ARG A 56 -21.70 7.62 21.33
CA ARG A 56 -22.94 8.33 21.69
C ARG A 56 -23.99 8.34 20.59
N SER A 57 -23.62 7.90 19.39
CA SER A 57 -24.52 7.87 18.23
C SER A 57 -24.13 6.77 17.24
N TYR A 58 -25.06 6.36 16.38
CA TYR A 58 -24.73 5.46 15.26
C TYR A 58 -23.68 6.07 14.34
N LYS A 59 -23.72 7.38 14.10
CA LYS A 59 -22.67 8.07 13.35
C LYS A 59 -21.26 7.87 13.92
N GLU A 60 -21.12 7.86 15.25
CA GLU A 60 -19.85 7.55 15.92
C GLU A 60 -19.45 6.08 15.79
N ILE A 61 -20.43 5.15 15.84
CA ILE A 61 -20.20 3.72 15.59
C ILE A 61 -19.68 3.49 14.17
N ASP A 62 -20.36 4.04 13.17
CA ASP A 62 -19.96 3.92 11.76
C ASP A 62 -18.56 4.47 11.53
N SER A 63 -18.33 5.67 12.03
CA SER A 63 -17.06 6.36 12.06
C SER A 63 -15.92 5.50 12.61
N LEU A 64 -16.14 4.86 13.76
CA LEU A 64 -15.18 3.97 14.38
C LEU A 64 -14.92 2.72 13.54
N LEU A 65 -15.99 1.99 13.17
CA LEU A 65 -15.88 0.69 12.52
C LEU A 65 -15.31 0.83 11.10
N TRP A 66 -15.70 1.89 10.39
CA TRP A 66 -15.10 2.27 9.12
C TRP A 66 -13.60 2.58 9.28
N GLY A 67 -13.25 3.42 10.26
CA GLY A 67 -11.85 3.73 10.57
C GLY A 67 -11.02 2.48 10.86
N GLU A 68 -11.52 1.58 11.71
CA GLU A 68 -10.81 0.35 12.05
C GLU A 68 -10.71 -0.65 10.90
N ARG A 69 -11.69 -0.69 10.00
CA ARG A 69 -11.63 -1.54 8.81
C ARG A 69 -10.66 -0.96 7.78
N VAL A 70 -10.54 0.37 7.67
CA VAL A 70 -9.47 1.04 6.92
C VAL A 70 -8.11 0.77 7.54
N GLN A 71 -7.95 0.88 8.87
CA GLN A 71 -6.72 0.55 9.58
C GLN A 71 -6.31 -0.91 9.35
N ARG A 72 -7.23 -1.87 9.51
CA ARG A 72 -6.97 -3.29 9.24
C ARG A 72 -6.53 -3.55 7.82
N ARG A 73 -7.09 -2.84 6.83
CA ARG A 73 -6.63 -2.95 5.43
C ARG A 73 -5.24 -2.34 5.25
N THR A 74 -4.97 -1.24 5.94
CA THR A 74 -3.72 -0.46 5.80
C THR A 74 -2.54 -1.10 6.53
N PHE A 75 -2.79 -1.75 7.67
CA PHE A 75 -1.77 -2.32 8.57
C PHE A 75 -1.85 -3.84 8.66
N TRP A 76 -2.32 -4.50 7.60
CA TRP A 76 -2.41 -5.95 7.49
C TRP A 76 -3.02 -6.61 8.75
N GLY A 77 -4.22 -6.15 9.11
CA GLY A 77 -5.01 -6.69 10.21
C GLY A 77 -4.82 -5.98 11.55
N ALA A 78 -3.76 -5.18 11.71
CA ALA A 78 -3.57 -4.37 12.91
C ALA A 78 -4.43 -3.09 12.89
N ARG A 79 -4.68 -2.56 14.09
CA ARG A 79 -5.30 -1.26 14.35
C ARG A 79 -4.30 -0.36 15.02
N THR A 80 -4.48 0.95 14.91
CA THR A 80 -3.51 1.94 15.39
C THR A 80 -3.17 1.79 16.88
N PHE A 81 -4.16 1.49 17.73
CA PHE A 81 -3.90 1.28 19.16
C PHE A 81 -3.07 0.03 19.47
N GLN A 82 -3.05 -0.94 18.56
CA GLN A 82 -2.22 -2.15 18.67
C GLN A 82 -0.77 -1.83 18.28
N LEU A 83 -0.59 -0.97 17.26
CA LEU A 83 0.72 -0.47 16.85
C LEU A 83 1.42 0.28 17.98
N ALA A 84 0.65 0.95 18.84
CA ALA A 84 1.16 1.62 20.02
C ALA A 84 1.99 0.71 20.93
N ALA A 85 1.51 -0.51 21.16
CA ALA A 85 2.23 -1.49 21.97
C ALA A 85 3.44 -2.07 21.22
N ILE A 86 3.29 -2.33 19.93
CA ILE A 86 4.38 -2.84 19.06
C ILE A 86 5.54 -1.83 18.97
N ASN A 87 5.22 -0.53 19.03
CA ASN A 87 6.19 0.56 18.90
C ASN A 87 6.59 1.19 20.25
N ARG A 88 6.17 0.63 21.40
CA ARG A 88 6.36 1.24 22.73
C ARG A 88 7.81 1.22 23.21
N ARG A 89 8.62 0.31 22.68
CA ARG A 89 9.98 0.04 23.17
C ARG A 89 11.02 0.19 22.07
N LEU A 90 12.17 0.73 22.44
CA LEU A 90 13.39 0.71 21.64
C LEU A 90 14.47 -0.06 22.39
N MET A 91 15.33 -0.71 21.63
CA MET A 91 16.53 -1.36 22.14
C MET A 91 17.70 -0.91 21.29
N PHE A 92 18.66 -0.19 21.89
CA PHE A 92 19.88 0.24 21.23
C PHE A 92 21.02 -0.72 21.56
N SER A 93 21.29 -0.91 22.84
CA SER A 93 22.29 -1.86 23.33
C SER A 93 21.77 -2.69 24.51
N THR A 94 22.43 -3.82 24.77
CA THR A 94 22.23 -4.58 26.01
C THR A 94 22.59 -3.75 27.24
N ASN A 95 23.56 -2.84 27.11
CA ASN A 95 24.00 -1.93 28.18
C ASN A 95 22.97 -0.86 28.52
N THR A 96 22.27 -0.30 27.53
CA THR A 96 21.15 0.62 27.79
C THR A 96 19.90 -0.09 28.27
N GLY A 97 19.75 -1.36 27.92
CA GLY A 97 18.51 -2.08 28.09
C GLY A 97 17.37 -1.50 27.23
N LEU A 98 16.14 -1.84 27.61
CA LEU A 98 14.93 -1.42 26.91
C LEU A 98 14.53 -0.01 27.31
N VAL A 99 14.48 0.87 26.31
CA VAL A 99 14.02 2.25 26.47
C VAL A 99 12.53 2.29 26.18
N THR A 100 11.73 2.70 27.17
CA THR A 100 10.28 2.91 26.99
C THR A 100 10.03 4.29 26.42
N VAL A 101 9.39 4.34 25.26
CA VAL A 101 9.18 5.58 24.51
C VAL A 101 7.74 6.05 24.68
N ALA A 102 7.51 6.94 25.65
CA ALA A 102 6.23 7.62 25.75
C ALA A 102 6.01 8.50 24.51
N SER A 103 4.82 8.40 23.94
CA SER A 103 4.29 9.21 22.83
C SER A 103 5.06 9.21 21.55
N GLY A 104 5.82 8.13 21.31
CA GLY A 104 6.76 8.14 20.20
C GLY A 104 7.65 9.38 20.30
N HIS A 105 8.42 9.46 21.37
CA HIS A 105 9.39 10.50 21.68
C HIS A 105 9.82 11.36 20.49
N ARG A 106 9.43 12.64 20.56
CA ARG A 106 9.69 13.64 19.52
C ARG A 106 11.18 13.91 19.40
N HIS A 107 11.65 14.02 18.16
CA HIS A 107 12.87 14.76 17.90
C HIS A 107 12.62 16.24 18.24
N SER A 108 13.26 16.81 19.28
CA SER A 108 13.16 18.24 19.57
C SER A 108 13.99 19.06 18.57
N LEU A 109 13.54 19.15 17.31
CA LEU A 109 14.15 20.00 16.27
C LEU A 109 13.66 21.46 16.36
N GLY A 110 12.58 21.70 17.12
CA GLY A 110 11.86 22.98 17.20
C GLY A 110 12.69 24.19 17.65
N ASP A 111 13.82 23.98 18.33
CA ASP A 111 14.69 25.07 18.77
C ASP A 111 15.81 25.42 17.78
N ARG A 112 16.18 24.52 16.83
CA ARG A 112 17.21 24.81 15.82
C ARG A 112 16.66 25.54 14.60
N VAL A 113 15.41 25.26 14.19
CA VAL A 113 14.78 25.93 13.03
C VAL A 113 14.32 27.36 13.38
N LYS A 114 13.87 27.60 14.62
CA LYS A 114 13.55 28.96 15.11
C LYS A 114 14.77 29.86 15.29
N ALA A 115 15.98 29.28 15.38
CA ALA A 115 17.23 30.04 15.41
C ALA A 115 17.73 30.40 13.99
N LEU A 116 17.29 29.68 12.95
CA LEU A 116 17.72 29.88 11.56
C LEU A 116 16.76 30.76 10.73
N LEU A 117 15.50 30.90 11.17
CA LEU A 117 14.55 31.87 10.63
C LEU A 117 14.31 32.94 11.70
N HIS A 118 14.74 34.19 11.44
CA HIS A 118 14.62 35.36 12.33
C HIS A 118 13.16 35.73 12.63
N ILE A 119 12.45 34.90 13.39
CA ILE A 119 11.12 35.21 13.91
C ILE A 119 11.29 35.45 15.42
N PRO A 120 11.06 36.67 15.91
CA PRO A 120 11.30 36.98 17.32
C PRO A 120 10.34 36.19 18.21
N PRO A 121 10.83 35.60 19.32
CA PRO A 121 10.01 34.81 20.21
C PRO A 121 9.07 35.71 21.01
N LYS A 122 7.75 35.49 20.92
CA LYS A 122 6.83 35.91 21.98
C LYS A 122 7.01 34.97 23.19
N LYS A 123 7.61 35.52 24.25
CA LYS A 123 7.79 34.98 25.62
C LYS A 123 6.45 34.63 26.31
N PRO A 124 6.45 33.95 27.48
CA PRO A 124 7.08 32.65 27.77
C PRO A 124 6.16 31.74 28.63
N ALA A 125 6.29 30.42 28.51
CA ALA A 125 5.96 29.51 29.61
C ALA A 125 7.10 28.49 29.74
N ALA A 126 7.84 28.67 30.84
CA ALA A 126 8.81 27.78 31.50
C ALA A 126 9.77 26.91 30.66
N SER A 127 11.07 27.22 30.84
CA SER A 127 12.30 26.42 30.64
C SER A 127 12.71 25.98 29.21
N PRO A 128 13.87 26.43 28.69
CA PRO A 128 14.54 25.85 27.54
C PRO A 128 15.46 24.67 27.91
N LYS A 129 15.56 23.71 26.99
CA LYS A 129 16.76 22.92 26.64
C LYS A 129 17.21 21.80 27.58
N GLU A 130 16.59 20.63 27.46
CA GLU A 130 17.32 19.37 27.39
C GLU A 130 16.75 18.60 26.20
N GLU A 131 17.60 18.16 25.25
CA GLU A 131 17.13 17.16 24.28
C GLU A 131 16.65 15.96 25.09
N PRO A 132 15.47 15.41 24.78
CA PRO A 132 14.89 14.45 25.67
C PRO A 132 15.77 13.17 25.66
N ASP A 133 16.06 12.64 26.85
CA ASP A 133 17.15 11.68 27.18
C ASP A 133 17.34 10.56 26.15
N GLN A 134 16.24 10.08 25.55
CA GLN A 134 16.23 8.95 24.62
C GLN A 134 16.82 9.30 23.25
N PHE A 135 16.68 10.54 22.78
CA PHE A 135 17.29 10.97 21.53
C PHE A 135 18.81 11.14 21.64
N GLN A 136 19.29 11.54 22.82
CA GLN A 136 20.72 11.57 23.13
C GLN A 136 21.31 10.16 23.17
N ILE A 137 20.58 9.20 23.77
CA ILE A 137 20.94 7.77 23.72
C ILE A 137 21.08 7.31 22.26
N TYR A 138 20.07 7.57 21.42
CA TYR A 138 20.14 7.24 19.99
C TYR A 138 21.36 7.86 19.30
N ARG A 139 21.61 9.17 19.47
CA ARG A 139 22.77 9.82 18.83
C ARG A 139 24.11 9.25 19.30
N ARG A 140 24.20 8.83 20.55
CA ARG A 140 25.41 8.25 21.12
C ARG A 140 25.67 6.84 20.61
N GLU A 141 24.63 6.04 20.44
CA GLU A 141 24.72 4.60 20.15
C GLU A 141 24.52 4.23 18.69
N ARG A 142 23.90 5.10 17.90
CA ARG A 142 23.78 4.90 16.46
C ARG A 142 25.14 4.78 15.81
N ILE A 143 25.22 3.97 14.77
CA ILE A 143 26.40 3.88 13.90
C ILE A 143 26.74 5.28 13.41
N ARG A 144 28.00 5.68 13.58
CA ARG A 144 28.48 6.98 13.10
C ARG A 144 28.90 6.89 11.64
N VAL A 145 28.52 7.91 10.88
CA VAL A 145 28.97 8.09 9.50
C VAL A 145 30.47 8.34 9.51
N ASP A 146 31.23 7.43 8.88
CA ASP A 146 32.64 7.63 8.58
C ASP A 146 32.91 7.27 7.11
N PRO A 147 32.89 8.26 6.20
CA PRO A 147 33.07 8.03 4.77
C PRO A 147 34.42 7.39 4.42
N LYS A 148 35.42 7.44 5.31
CA LYS A 148 36.73 6.81 5.08
C LYS A 148 36.66 5.30 5.08
N ASN A 149 35.69 4.73 5.81
CA ASN A 149 35.47 3.29 5.90
C ASN A 149 34.46 2.80 4.87
N TRP A 150 33.98 3.68 3.98
CA TRP A 150 33.06 3.27 2.92
C TRP A 150 33.83 2.61 1.79
N PHE A 151 33.20 1.57 1.23
CA PHE A 151 33.60 1.02 -0.06
C PHE A 151 33.72 2.14 -1.10
N PRO A 152 34.78 2.14 -1.92
CA PRO A 152 34.95 3.07 -3.02
C PRO A 152 33.68 3.34 -3.85
N PHE A 153 32.86 2.32 -4.13
CA PHE A 153 31.64 2.46 -4.91
C PHE A 153 30.45 3.10 -4.17
N LEU A 154 30.54 3.30 -2.85
CA LEU A 154 29.52 3.98 -2.02
C LEU A 154 29.90 5.44 -1.70
N ARG A 155 31.14 5.84 -1.99
CA ARG A 155 31.66 7.17 -1.71
C ARG A 155 30.91 8.23 -2.51
N LYS A 156 30.87 9.45 -1.95
CA LYS A 156 30.14 10.61 -2.48
C LYS A 156 30.58 11.02 -3.88
N ASP A 157 31.82 10.73 -4.24
CA ASP A 157 32.36 10.91 -5.60
C ASP A 157 31.67 10.03 -6.66
N ARG A 158 30.79 9.10 -6.27
CA ARG A 158 29.96 8.29 -7.18
C ARG A 158 28.49 8.72 -7.22
N TRP A 159 28.12 9.81 -6.56
CA TRP A 159 26.74 10.27 -6.45
C TRP A 159 26.44 11.42 -7.41
N PHE A 160 25.27 11.35 -8.03
CA PHE A 160 24.77 12.27 -9.03
C PHE A 160 23.45 12.89 -8.57
N ASP A 161 23.24 14.14 -8.97
CA ASP A 161 22.02 14.88 -8.72
C ASP A 161 21.05 14.71 -9.87
N TRP A 162 19.80 14.39 -9.56
CA TRP A 162 18.74 14.38 -10.57
C TRP A 162 18.33 15.80 -10.96
N ILE A 163 18.13 16.01 -12.25
CA ILE A 163 17.64 17.25 -12.80
C ILE A 163 16.16 17.09 -13.13
N GLN A 164 15.30 17.80 -12.40
CA GLN A 164 13.88 17.82 -12.66
C GLN A 164 13.57 18.74 -13.84
N PHE A 165 13.18 18.17 -14.97
CA PHE A 165 12.57 18.91 -16.07
C PHE A 165 11.04 18.84 -15.94
N SER A 166 10.40 19.95 -15.56
CA SER A 166 8.94 20.08 -15.65
C SER A 166 8.58 20.46 -17.09
N PRO A 167 7.87 19.61 -17.85
CA PRO A 167 7.52 19.95 -19.22
C PRO A 167 6.45 21.04 -19.34
N ASP A 168 5.74 21.34 -18.24
CA ASP A 168 4.77 22.45 -18.19
C ASP A 168 5.43 23.81 -17.89
N ASP A 169 6.69 23.82 -17.43
CA ASP A 169 7.46 25.03 -17.13
C ASP A 169 8.68 25.19 -18.05
N ALA A 170 8.47 25.13 -19.36
CA ALA A 170 9.52 25.39 -20.38
C ALA A 170 10.15 26.81 -20.32
N VAL A 171 9.84 27.61 -19.29
CA VAL A 171 10.29 28.99 -19.08
C VAL A 171 11.03 29.16 -17.74
N SER A 172 11.02 28.20 -16.82
CA SER A 172 11.83 28.26 -15.60
C SER A 172 13.11 27.44 -15.76
N GLU A 173 14.23 27.96 -15.25
CA GLU A 173 15.43 27.14 -15.03
C GLU A 173 15.05 25.85 -14.29
N PRO A 174 15.75 24.72 -14.54
CA PRO A 174 15.50 23.50 -13.78
C PRO A 174 15.70 23.79 -12.29
N ASP A 175 14.61 23.84 -11.53
CA ASP A 175 14.66 23.95 -10.09
C ASP A 175 15.28 22.65 -9.57
N ARG A 176 16.60 22.67 -9.31
CA ARG A 176 17.30 21.59 -8.61
C ARG A 176 16.77 21.55 -7.17
N THR A 177 15.75 20.73 -6.95
CA THR A 177 15.04 20.66 -5.66
C THR A 177 15.78 19.82 -4.63
N TRP A 178 16.63 18.87 -5.07
CA TRP A 178 17.39 17.96 -4.21
C TRP A 178 18.81 17.80 -4.69
N SER A 179 19.76 17.74 -3.75
CA SER A 179 21.15 17.50 -4.09
C SER A 179 21.84 16.56 -3.12
N VAL A 180 22.68 15.67 -3.65
CA VAL A 180 23.60 14.84 -2.88
C VAL A 180 24.63 15.70 -2.14
N ASP A 181 24.80 16.98 -2.48
CA ASP A 181 25.67 17.88 -1.72
C ASP A 181 24.98 18.42 -0.44
N ASP A 182 23.69 18.15 -0.21
CA ASP A 182 23.01 18.55 1.03
C ASP A 182 23.46 17.69 2.22
N ALA A 183 24.21 18.32 3.12
CA ALA A 183 24.71 17.70 4.35
C ALA A 183 23.61 17.06 5.22
N LYS A 184 22.37 17.57 5.18
CA LYS A 184 21.25 17.02 5.96
C LYS A 184 20.86 15.61 5.53
N ILE A 185 21.04 15.27 4.26
CA ILE A 185 20.71 13.92 3.75
C ILE A 185 21.70 12.91 4.34
N TRP A 186 22.98 13.28 4.39
CA TRP A 186 24.05 12.43 4.92
C TRP A 186 24.03 12.28 6.44
N ASP A 187 23.37 13.18 7.18
CA ASP A 187 23.15 13.02 8.63
C ASP A 187 22.30 11.79 9.00
N TYR A 188 21.51 11.29 8.03
CA TYR A 188 20.65 10.12 8.18
C TYR A 188 21.16 8.87 7.45
N LEU A 189 22.07 9.03 6.48
CA LEU A 189 22.68 7.94 5.71
C LEU A 189 24.02 7.52 6.33
N SER A 190 24.04 6.38 7.01
CA SER A 190 25.27 5.77 7.55
C SER A 190 25.41 4.34 7.06
N LEU A 191 26.46 4.09 6.28
CA LEU A 191 26.83 2.75 5.78
C LEU A 191 28.13 2.34 6.47
N ARG A 192 28.23 1.11 7.00
CA ARG A 192 29.43 0.67 7.74
C ARG A 192 29.84 -0.79 7.54
N THR A 193 28.94 -1.70 7.15
CA THR A 193 29.23 -3.13 7.30
C THR A 193 29.04 -3.92 6.02
N MET A 194 30.00 -4.79 5.72
CA MET A 194 29.90 -5.90 4.77
C MET A 194 29.78 -7.20 5.56
N MET A 195 28.87 -8.07 5.15
CA MET A 195 28.80 -9.45 5.62
C MET A 195 29.27 -10.37 4.51
N TYR A 196 30.08 -11.37 4.86
CA TYR A 196 30.72 -12.28 3.92
C TYR A 196 30.52 -13.72 4.39
N GLY A 197 30.07 -14.58 3.49
CA GLY A 197 29.87 -16.01 3.75
C GLY A 197 28.93 -16.65 2.72
N ARG A 198 28.78 -17.97 2.81
CA ARG A 198 27.83 -18.72 1.98
C ARG A 198 26.48 -18.77 2.67
N ILE A 199 25.44 -18.44 1.93
CA ILE A 199 24.07 -18.59 2.42
C ILE A 199 23.63 -20.03 2.16
N ASP A 200 23.05 -20.67 3.16
CA ASP A 200 22.39 -21.97 3.01
C ASP A 200 21.28 -22.15 4.09
N TYR A 201 20.37 -23.08 3.89
CA TYR A 201 19.26 -23.36 4.80
C TYR A 201 19.75 -24.03 6.08
N TRP A 202 19.24 -23.58 7.23
CA TRP A 202 19.57 -24.14 8.54
C TRP A 202 19.28 -25.64 8.61
N SER A 203 18.19 -26.09 7.98
CA SER A 203 17.82 -27.51 7.92
C SER A 203 18.94 -28.39 7.36
N ASN A 204 19.81 -27.83 6.52
CA ASN A 204 20.96 -28.55 5.98
C ASN A 204 22.08 -28.74 7.00
N PHE A 205 21.98 -28.18 8.21
CA PHE A 205 23.00 -28.20 9.27
C PHE A 205 22.42 -28.54 10.65
N GLU A 206 21.26 -29.20 10.72
CA GLU A 206 20.61 -29.58 11.98
C GLU A 206 21.49 -30.51 12.84
N ASP A 207 22.32 -31.34 12.21
CA ASP A 207 23.35 -32.17 12.85
C ASP A 207 24.45 -31.37 13.56
N ILE A 208 24.69 -30.14 13.13
CA ILE A 208 25.75 -29.26 13.64
C ILE A 208 25.19 -28.23 14.63
N PHE A 209 24.11 -27.54 14.24
CA PHE A 209 23.56 -26.41 14.99
C PHE A 209 22.30 -26.75 15.79
N GLY A 210 21.76 -27.97 15.63
CA GLY A 210 20.49 -28.39 16.23
C GLY A 210 19.27 -27.92 15.44
N GLU A 211 18.08 -28.13 16.02
CA GLU A 211 16.80 -27.82 15.37
C GLU A 211 16.74 -26.38 14.82
N PRO A 212 16.21 -26.19 13.60
CA PRO A 212 16.14 -24.89 12.99
C PRO A 212 15.19 -23.96 13.75
N PRO A 213 15.52 -22.66 13.87
CA PRO A 213 14.64 -21.74 14.57
C PRO A 213 13.28 -21.51 13.94
N THR A 214 13.22 -21.59 12.61
CA THR A 214 12.02 -21.64 11.79
C THR A 214 12.24 -22.62 10.65
N GLU A 215 11.16 -23.13 10.04
CA GLU A 215 11.23 -24.10 8.93
C GLU A 215 12.02 -23.59 7.72
N ASP A 216 12.08 -22.27 7.56
CA ASP A 216 12.69 -21.50 6.47
C ASP A 216 13.97 -20.74 6.91
N ALA A 217 14.56 -21.09 8.05
CA ALA A 217 15.75 -20.42 8.56
C ALA A 217 16.94 -20.58 7.59
N ALA A 218 17.70 -19.50 7.41
CA ALA A 218 18.88 -19.47 6.53
C ALA A 218 20.06 -18.87 7.28
N VAL A 219 21.23 -19.46 7.11
CA VAL A 219 22.48 -19.08 7.78
C VAL A 219 23.51 -18.59 6.78
N ILE A 220 24.30 -17.60 7.17
CA ILE A 220 25.46 -17.13 6.43
C ILE A 220 26.70 -17.77 7.04
N LEU A 221 27.19 -18.83 6.42
CA LEU A 221 28.37 -19.54 6.88
C LEU A 221 29.63 -18.77 6.53
N SER A 222 30.40 -18.38 7.54
CA SER A 222 31.78 -17.93 7.33
C SER A 222 32.64 -19.10 6.84
N HIS A 223 33.73 -18.80 6.14
CA HIS A 223 34.70 -19.83 5.71
C HIS A 223 35.18 -20.70 6.89
N ALA A 224 35.45 -20.10 8.05
CA ALA A 224 35.85 -20.84 9.25
C ALA A 224 34.75 -21.80 9.74
N MET A 225 33.47 -21.41 9.60
CA MET A 225 32.34 -22.27 9.96
C MET A 225 32.20 -23.43 8.98
N GLU A 226 32.45 -23.22 7.70
CA GLU A 226 32.43 -24.32 6.73
C GLU A 226 33.54 -25.33 6.93
N VAL A 227 34.75 -24.85 7.24
CA VAL A 227 35.85 -25.74 7.62
C VAL A 227 35.43 -26.60 8.81
N LEU A 228 34.82 -25.99 9.84
CA LEU A 228 34.29 -26.72 10.99
C LEU A 228 33.21 -27.74 10.60
N ILE A 229 32.26 -27.37 9.73
CA ILE A 229 31.20 -28.27 9.25
C ILE A 229 31.82 -29.46 8.50
N SER A 230 32.78 -29.19 7.60
CA SER A 230 33.48 -30.21 6.83
C SER A 230 34.22 -31.18 7.74
N GLU A 231 34.98 -30.66 8.70
CA GLU A 231 35.69 -31.44 9.72
C GLU A 231 34.71 -32.29 10.55
N THR A 232 33.60 -31.70 11.00
CA THR A 232 32.60 -32.37 11.85
C THR A 232 31.90 -33.51 11.11
N ARG A 233 31.63 -33.33 9.81
CA ARG A 233 31.01 -34.35 8.95
C ARG A 233 31.99 -35.38 8.39
N GLY A 234 33.28 -35.22 8.64
CA GLY A 234 34.32 -36.04 8.01
C GLY A 234 34.36 -35.88 6.49
N SER A 235 33.87 -34.75 5.97
CA SER A 235 33.99 -34.37 4.57
C SER A 235 35.39 -33.76 4.35
N ASN A 236 36.06 -34.16 3.27
CA ASN A 236 37.28 -33.49 2.80
C ASN A 236 36.97 -32.38 1.79
N THR A 237 35.69 -32.09 1.60
CA THR A 237 35.18 -31.09 0.66
C THR A 237 34.49 -30.01 1.47
N VAL A 238 35.12 -28.84 1.49
CA VAL A 238 34.47 -27.58 1.89
C VAL A 238 33.70 -27.12 0.66
N GLU A 239 32.36 -26.99 0.73
CA GLU A 239 31.57 -26.59 -0.44
C GLU A 239 31.98 -25.20 -0.97
N PHE A 240 32.48 -24.32 -0.09
CA PHE A 240 33.17 -23.07 -0.44
C PHE A 240 34.30 -23.24 -1.48
N GLU A 241 35.03 -24.36 -1.45
CA GLU A 241 36.16 -24.63 -2.36
C GLU A 241 35.72 -24.81 -3.82
N GLN A 242 34.43 -25.09 -4.08
CA GLN A 242 33.91 -25.17 -5.44
C GLN A 242 33.54 -23.80 -6.04
N THR A 243 33.45 -22.72 -5.23
CA THR A 243 32.96 -21.43 -5.73
C THR A 243 33.81 -20.20 -5.37
N VAL A 244 34.54 -20.13 -4.25
CA VAL A 244 35.51 -19.02 -4.03
C VAL A 244 36.60 -19.41 -3.01
N THR A 245 37.88 -19.47 -3.43
CA THR A 245 39.04 -19.62 -2.52
C THR A 245 39.49 -18.31 -1.85
N ALA A 246 38.62 -17.29 -1.82
CA ALA A 246 39.00 -15.93 -1.47
C ALA A 246 38.89 -15.65 0.03
N THR A 247 39.93 -15.03 0.57
CA THR A 247 39.94 -14.32 1.86
C THR A 247 38.94 -13.16 1.87
N VAL A 248 38.70 -12.57 3.04
CA VAL A 248 37.83 -11.38 3.17
C VAL A 248 38.37 -10.24 2.30
N GLU A 249 39.68 -10.03 2.32
CA GLU A 249 40.38 -9.01 1.55
C GLU A 249 40.26 -9.23 0.04
N GLU A 250 40.37 -10.48 -0.42
CA GLU A 250 40.22 -10.82 -1.84
C GLU A 250 38.78 -10.63 -2.33
N SER A 251 37.80 -10.99 -1.50
CA SER A 251 36.38 -10.74 -1.77
C SER A 251 36.03 -9.26 -1.77
N GLU A 252 36.61 -8.49 -0.85
CA GLU A 252 36.50 -7.03 -0.82
C GLU A 252 37.06 -6.40 -2.11
N ALA A 253 38.26 -6.83 -2.53
CA ALA A 253 38.88 -6.38 -3.75
C ALA A 253 38.05 -6.74 -4.99
N ARG A 254 37.47 -7.93 -5.02
CA ARG A 254 36.60 -8.39 -6.12
C ARG A 254 35.30 -7.59 -6.18
N LEU A 255 34.63 -7.37 -5.05
CA LEU A 255 33.42 -6.57 -5.00
C LEU A 255 33.69 -5.13 -5.47
N ASN A 256 34.81 -4.55 -5.03
CA ASN A 256 35.25 -3.24 -5.48
C ASN A 256 35.53 -3.19 -6.98
N LYS A 257 36.08 -4.25 -7.56
CA LYS A 257 36.29 -4.36 -9.01
C LYS A 257 34.96 -4.44 -9.76
N LEU A 258 34.08 -5.35 -9.35
CA LEU A 258 32.77 -5.58 -9.96
C LEU A 258 31.92 -4.31 -9.98
N LEU A 259 31.89 -3.58 -8.87
CA LEU A 259 31.09 -2.38 -8.70
C LEU A 259 31.88 -1.08 -8.98
N SER A 260 33.06 -1.16 -9.59
CA SER A 260 33.94 0.01 -9.79
C SER A 260 33.34 1.09 -10.70
N THR A 261 32.36 0.73 -11.53
CA THR A 261 31.69 1.59 -12.51
C THR A 261 30.23 1.87 -12.18
N ILE A 262 29.75 1.49 -10.98
CA ILE A 262 28.42 1.87 -10.52
C ILE A 262 28.39 3.33 -10.09
N ILE A 263 27.25 3.98 -10.30
CA ILE A 263 26.95 5.31 -9.80
C ILE A 263 25.61 5.32 -9.07
N TRP A 264 25.39 6.37 -8.28
CA TRP A 264 24.22 6.54 -7.45
C TRP A 264 23.50 7.84 -7.80
N GLY A 265 22.19 7.87 -7.60
CA GLY A 265 21.39 9.08 -7.75
C GLY A 265 20.20 9.12 -6.81
N PHE A 266 19.67 10.32 -6.60
CA PHE A 266 18.36 10.52 -5.99
C PHE A 266 17.33 10.79 -7.08
N GLU A 267 16.17 10.15 -7.07
CA GLU A 267 15.12 10.38 -8.05
C GLU A 267 13.79 10.70 -7.34
N ASP A 268 13.03 11.67 -7.83
CA ASP A 268 11.61 11.84 -7.47
C ASP A 268 10.75 10.98 -8.40
N ASN A 269 10.97 9.65 -8.34
CA ASN A 269 10.12 8.72 -9.06
C ASN A 269 8.95 8.35 -8.19
N SER A 270 7.75 8.66 -8.66
CA SER A 270 6.58 8.29 -7.90
C SER A 270 6.46 6.74 -7.75
N ASN A 271 6.85 5.92 -8.73
CA ASN A 271 6.40 4.52 -8.82
C ASN A 271 7.19 3.46 -8.04
N VAL A 272 8.42 3.73 -7.60
CA VAL A 272 9.32 2.72 -7.00
C VAL A 272 10.09 3.30 -5.81
N HIS A 273 10.46 2.46 -4.83
CA HIS A 273 11.20 2.89 -3.64
C HIS A 273 12.68 3.18 -3.92
N ALA A 274 13.24 2.41 -4.84
CA ALA A 274 14.51 2.63 -5.50
C ALA A 274 14.49 1.78 -6.77
N MET A 275 15.49 1.94 -7.62
CA MET A 275 15.66 1.10 -8.79
C MET A 275 17.09 1.12 -9.28
N THR A 276 17.56 -0.05 -9.69
CA THR A 276 18.81 -0.26 -10.41
C THR A 276 18.54 -0.32 -11.89
N ARG A 277 19.27 0.48 -12.67
CA ARG A 277 19.16 0.48 -14.13
C ARG A 277 20.52 0.17 -14.76
N PRO A 278 20.60 -0.83 -15.66
CA PRO A 278 21.85 -1.15 -16.35
C PRO A 278 22.18 -0.12 -17.43
N GLU A 279 23.47 0.00 -17.76
CA GLU A 279 23.99 0.74 -18.93
C GLU A 279 23.41 2.16 -19.12
N PRO A 280 23.52 3.06 -18.12
CA PRO A 280 22.97 4.40 -18.26
C PRO A 280 23.74 5.18 -19.34
N GLY A 281 23.01 5.87 -20.20
CA GLY A 281 23.55 6.56 -21.38
C GLY A 281 24.43 7.76 -21.00
N VAL A 282 25.49 8.00 -21.76
CA VAL A 282 26.35 9.18 -21.63
C VAL A 282 26.65 9.75 -23.02
N GLY A 283 25.85 10.74 -23.46
CA GLY A 283 26.06 11.42 -24.75
C GLY A 283 26.17 10.48 -25.96
N GLU A 284 27.05 10.83 -26.93
CA GLU A 284 27.36 10.01 -28.13
C GLU A 284 28.47 8.96 -27.90
N SER A 285 28.93 8.75 -26.66
CA SER A 285 30.05 7.85 -26.33
C SER A 285 29.59 6.51 -25.72
N GLU A 286 30.49 5.52 -25.72
CA GLU A 286 30.34 4.29 -24.92
C GLU A 286 30.10 4.64 -23.44
N THR A 287 29.16 3.96 -22.80
CA THR A 287 28.74 4.22 -21.42
C THR A 287 29.84 3.76 -20.44
N PRO A 288 30.51 4.66 -19.69
CA PRO A 288 31.58 4.28 -18.76
C PRO A 288 31.04 3.62 -17.47
N TYR A 289 29.72 3.51 -17.33
CA TYR A 289 29.04 3.03 -16.14
C TYR A 289 28.33 1.71 -16.42
N SER A 290 28.44 0.75 -15.49
CA SER A 290 27.74 -0.54 -15.59
C SER A 290 26.27 -0.43 -15.21
N SER A 291 25.97 0.37 -14.19
CA SER A 291 24.62 0.58 -13.68
C SER A 291 24.52 1.88 -12.88
N ILE A 292 23.29 2.36 -12.72
CA ILE A 292 22.94 3.43 -11.78
C ILE A 292 21.89 2.94 -10.79
N ILE A 293 22.13 3.12 -9.50
CA ILE A 293 21.15 2.91 -8.45
C ILE A 293 20.51 4.25 -8.10
N THR A 294 19.18 4.32 -8.23
CA THR A 294 18.41 5.52 -7.91
C THR A 294 17.58 5.31 -6.66
N ILE A 295 17.77 6.15 -5.65
CA ILE A 295 17.01 6.11 -4.39
C ILE A 295 15.86 7.11 -4.47
N ASN A 296 14.65 6.67 -4.13
CA ASN A 296 13.51 7.58 -4.09
C ASN A 296 13.62 8.57 -2.93
N ILE A 297 13.54 9.86 -3.25
CA ILE A 297 13.61 10.94 -2.26
C ILE A 297 12.41 11.00 -1.33
N GLU A 298 11.27 10.38 -1.64
CA GLU A 298 10.09 10.40 -0.78
C GLU A 298 10.38 9.86 0.63
N LYS A 299 11.20 8.81 0.76
CA LYS A 299 11.63 8.28 2.06
C LYS A 299 12.49 9.29 2.82
N LEU A 300 13.35 10.03 2.11
CA LEU A 300 14.17 11.09 2.69
C LEU A 300 13.31 12.28 3.12
N LYS A 301 12.30 12.68 2.33
CA LYS A 301 11.31 13.70 2.69
C LYS A 301 10.61 13.34 4.01
N VAL A 302 10.26 12.07 4.21
CA VAL A 302 9.73 11.60 5.50
C VAL A 302 10.74 11.74 6.63
N LEU A 303 11.99 11.27 6.45
CA LEU A 303 13.04 11.38 7.49
C LEU A 303 13.35 12.82 7.90
N LEU A 304 13.24 13.76 6.97
CA LEU A 304 13.42 15.19 7.21
C LEU A 304 12.22 15.85 7.91
N ASN A 305 11.11 15.13 8.10
CA ASN A 305 9.95 15.64 8.82
C ASN A 305 10.28 15.77 10.33
N PRO A 306 10.27 16.99 10.89
CA PRO A 306 10.61 17.21 12.29
C PRO A 306 9.59 16.63 13.28
N ASP A 307 8.41 16.20 12.80
CA ASP A 307 7.35 15.60 13.61
C ASP A 307 7.46 14.08 13.78
N LEU A 308 8.49 13.44 13.21
CA LEU A 308 8.73 12.01 13.40
C LEU A 308 9.08 11.67 14.85
N THR A 309 8.61 10.50 15.26
CA THR A 309 9.05 9.86 16.50
C THR A 309 10.39 9.17 16.30
N LEU A 310 11.13 8.92 17.38
CA LEU A 310 12.37 8.15 17.30
C LEU A 310 12.15 6.73 16.74
N GLY A 311 11.06 6.06 17.10
CA GLY A 311 10.73 4.73 16.54
C GLY A 311 10.46 4.77 15.04
N GLU A 312 9.82 5.84 14.56
CA GLU A 312 9.54 6.06 13.14
C GLU A 312 10.82 6.36 12.35
N ILE A 313 11.73 7.14 12.93
CA ILE A 313 13.07 7.35 12.38
C ILE A 313 13.79 6.00 12.23
N CYS A 314 13.79 5.17 13.27
CA CYS A 314 14.44 3.86 13.22
C CYS A 314 13.84 2.95 12.13
N GLN A 315 12.52 2.87 12.04
CA GLN A 315 11.82 2.07 11.02
C GLN A 315 12.16 2.55 9.61
N MET A 316 12.09 3.86 9.36
CA MET A 316 12.36 4.44 8.04
C MET A 316 13.83 4.30 7.64
N GLN A 317 14.77 4.47 8.58
CA GLN A 317 16.19 4.25 8.31
C GLN A 317 16.48 2.80 7.93
N ILE A 318 15.90 1.82 8.63
CA ILE A 318 16.09 0.41 8.28
C ILE A 318 15.43 0.06 6.95
N GLU A 319 14.22 0.57 6.67
CA GLU A 319 13.60 0.35 5.37
C GLU A 319 14.48 0.91 4.23
N LEU A 320 15.08 2.09 4.42
CA LEU A 320 16.01 2.67 3.45
C LEU A 320 17.26 1.81 3.28
N THR A 321 17.84 1.31 4.38
CA THR A 321 18.98 0.38 4.34
C THR A 321 18.62 -0.89 3.57
N VAL A 322 17.49 -1.53 3.88
CA VAL A 322 17.02 -2.74 3.17
C VAL A 322 16.85 -2.45 1.67
N THR A 323 16.27 -1.29 1.34
CA THR A 323 16.10 -0.85 -0.06
C THR A 323 17.46 -0.70 -0.76
N ILE A 324 18.46 -0.09 -0.11
CA ILE A 324 19.81 0.06 -0.68
C ILE A 324 20.46 -1.31 -0.94
N VAL A 325 20.34 -2.24 0.00
CA VAL A 325 20.91 -3.60 -0.17
C VAL A 325 20.16 -4.36 -1.26
N HIS A 326 18.84 -4.22 -1.35
CA HIS A 326 18.01 -4.79 -2.43
C HIS A 326 18.53 -4.36 -3.80
N GLU A 327 18.70 -3.06 -4.02
CA GLU A 327 19.19 -2.54 -5.30
C GLU A 327 20.66 -2.90 -5.56
N LEU A 328 21.49 -2.92 -4.53
CA LEU A 328 22.87 -3.36 -4.67
C LEU A 328 22.96 -4.81 -5.18
N MET A 329 22.02 -5.67 -4.78
CA MET A 329 21.94 -7.04 -5.28
C MET A 329 21.67 -7.07 -6.79
N HIS A 330 20.73 -6.26 -7.28
CA HIS A 330 20.49 -6.12 -8.72
C HIS A 330 21.75 -5.64 -9.45
N ALA A 331 22.46 -4.66 -8.90
CA ALA A 331 23.67 -4.13 -9.51
C ALA A 331 24.82 -5.14 -9.56
N ILE A 332 25.03 -5.90 -8.47
CA ILE A 332 26.02 -6.99 -8.42
C ILE A 332 25.68 -8.02 -9.50
N ASN A 333 24.41 -8.37 -9.63
CA ASN A 333 23.94 -9.33 -10.61
C ASN A 333 24.21 -8.83 -12.04
N TYR A 334 23.82 -7.60 -12.39
CA TYR A 334 24.13 -7.01 -13.69
C TYR A 334 25.63 -6.96 -13.98
N ALA A 335 26.43 -6.56 -13.00
CA ALA A 335 27.89 -6.54 -13.12
C ALA A 335 28.47 -7.94 -13.38
N ARG A 336 27.95 -8.98 -12.72
CA ARG A 336 28.37 -10.38 -12.94
C ARG A 336 28.01 -10.91 -14.33
N CYS A 337 26.89 -10.46 -14.92
CA CYS A 337 26.53 -10.82 -16.29
C CYS A 337 27.44 -10.18 -17.34
N THR A 338 28.11 -9.08 -17.00
CA THR A 338 28.99 -8.33 -17.89
C THR A 338 30.48 -8.56 -17.58
N ASP A 339 30.80 -9.38 -16.58
CA ASP A 339 32.17 -9.69 -16.16
C ASP A 339 32.68 -10.99 -16.80
N ASP A 340 33.57 -10.84 -17.78
CA ASP A 340 34.19 -11.94 -18.53
C ASP A 340 35.21 -12.77 -17.72
N GLU A 341 35.60 -12.34 -16.52
CA GLU A 341 36.63 -13.01 -15.71
C GLU A 341 36.07 -14.07 -14.74
N TYR A 342 34.75 -14.22 -14.62
CA TYR A 342 34.15 -15.17 -13.67
C TYR A 342 34.14 -16.61 -14.21
N VAL A 343 34.90 -17.49 -13.56
CA VAL A 343 34.90 -18.95 -13.85
C VAL A 343 33.72 -19.59 -13.14
N GLY A 344 32.72 -20.08 -13.89
CA GLY A 344 31.58 -20.83 -13.35
C GLY A 344 30.21 -20.13 -13.43
N ASN A 345 29.93 -19.36 -14.48
CA ASN A 345 28.58 -18.82 -14.71
C ASN A 345 27.61 -19.91 -15.21
N LEU A 346 26.37 -19.85 -14.73
CA LEU A 346 25.20 -20.64 -15.14
C LEU A 346 24.70 -20.29 -16.57
N LEU A 347 25.33 -19.34 -17.25
CA LEU A 347 24.94 -18.86 -18.57
C LEU A 347 25.88 -19.48 -19.61
N ASP A 348 25.36 -20.47 -20.35
CA ASP A 348 26.07 -21.17 -21.43
C ASP A 348 26.65 -20.20 -22.48
N GLU A 349 27.90 -20.49 -22.86
CA GLU A 349 28.72 -20.16 -24.05
C GLU A 349 28.66 -18.78 -24.77
N ASP A 350 27.63 -17.95 -24.66
CA ASP A 350 27.56 -16.64 -25.35
C ASP A 350 28.02 -15.48 -24.46
N ARG A 351 29.35 -15.40 -24.29
CA ARG A 351 30.10 -14.27 -23.69
C ARG A 351 29.99 -12.99 -24.53
N SER A 352 28.82 -12.38 -24.56
CA SER A 352 28.54 -11.22 -25.42
C SER A 352 28.54 -9.87 -24.69
N GLY A 353 28.84 -9.84 -23.38
CA GLY A 353 28.77 -8.60 -22.59
C GLY A 353 27.36 -7.99 -22.55
N ARG A 354 26.32 -8.82 -22.71
CA ARG A 354 24.91 -8.41 -22.76
C ARG A 354 24.10 -9.17 -21.73
N ILE A 355 23.14 -8.48 -21.12
CA ILE A 355 22.13 -9.10 -20.26
C ILE A 355 21.35 -10.14 -21.10
N PRO A 356 21.17 -11.39 -20.62
CA PRO A 356 20.40 -12.42 -21.33
C PRO A 356 19.02 -11.89 -21.76
N LYS A 357 18.57 -12.22 -22.97
CA LYS A 357 17.23 -11.84 -23.46
C LYS A 357 16.12 -12.57 -22.72
N ASP A 358 16.39 -13.77 -22.24
CA ASP A 358 15.51 -14.58 -21.42
C ASP A 358 16.02 -14.52 -19.97
N GLU A 359 15.12 -14.21 -19.03
CA GLU A 359 15.46 -14.06 -17.62
C GLU A 359 15.97 -15.40 -17.04
N PRO A 360 17.21 -15.48 -16.53
CA PRO A 360 17.69 -16.67 -15.85
C PRO A 360 17.02 -16.78 -14.47
N TYR A 361 16.71 -18.00 -14.06
CA TYR A 361 16.12 -18.29 -12.75
C TYR A 361 17.19 -18.83 -11.79
N LEU A 362 17.20 -18.31 -10.56
CA LEU A 362 17.96 -18.81 -9.43
C LEU A 362 16.94 -19.33 -8.41
N ASP A 363 16.94 -20.63 -8.11
CA ASP A 363 16.03 -21.27 -7.15
C ASP A 363 14.52 -20.97 -7.36
N ALA A 364 14.10 -20.93 -8.63
CA ALA A 364 12.74 -20.58 -9.08
C ALA A 364 12.33 -19.10 -8.95
N ASP A 365 13.28 -18.21 -8.62
CA ASP A 365 13.13 -16.77 -8.70
C ASP A 365 13.87 -16.19 -9.91
N GLY A 366 13.25 -15.24 -10.58
CA GLY A 366 13.85 -14.55 -11.72
C GLY A 366 14.98 -13.62 -11.27
N PHE A 367 16.04 -13.55 -12.08
CA PHE A 367 17.18 -12.66 -11.84
C PHE A 367 16.81 -11.19 -11.66
N ALA A 368 15.70 -10.73 -12.27
CA ALA A 368 15.20 -9.36 -12.12
C ALA A 368 14.67 -9.07 -10.71
N GLU A 369 14.42 -10.09 -9.89
CA GLU A 369 13.87 -9.96 -8.54
C GLU A 369 14.81 -10.53 -7.45
N ALA A 370 16.09 -10.71 -7.77
CA ALA A 370 17.10 -11.22 -6.83
C ALA A 370 17.22 -10.38 -5.54
N GLY A 371 16.91 -9.08 -5.60
CA GLY A 371 16.82 -8.22 -4.41
C GLY A 371 15.80 -8.73 -3.39
N PHE A 372 14.64 -9.22 -3.82
CA PHE A 372 13.61 -9.76 -2.92
C PHE A 372 14.02 -11.10 -2.31
N PHE A 373 14.66 -11.97 -3.08
CA PHE A 373 15.25 -13.20 -2.56
C PHE A 373 16.28 -12.89 -1.46
N MET A 374 17.18 -11.93 -1.70
CA MET A 374 18.15 -11.46 -0.71
C MET A 374 17.44 -10.92 0.55
N GLU A 375 16.43 -10.07 0.40
CA GLU A 375 15.68 -9.58 1.56
C GLU A 375 15.10 -10.70 2.41
N GLN A 376 14.49 -11.70 1.76
CA GLN A 376 13.94 -12.86 2.44
C GLN A 376 15.01 -13.61 3.23
N VAL A 377 16.13 -13.92 2.58
CA VAL A 377 17.23 -14.67 3.17
C VAL A 377 17.84 -13.92 4.36
N PHE A 378 18.15 -12.64 4.21
CA PHE A 378 18.87 -11.87 5.22
C PHE A 378 17.97 -11.37 6.35
N PHE A 379 16.80 -10.83 6.03
CA PHE A 379 15.92 -10.19 7.02
C PHE A 379 14.75 -11.08 7.46
N GLY A 380 14.57 -12.26 6.84
CA GLY A 380 13.46 -13.16 7.13
C GLY A 380 12.15 -12.73 6.47
N GLY A 381 12.22 -11.90 5.41
CA GLY A 381 11.09 -11.50 4.58
C GLY A 381 11.24 -10.11 3.96
N LEU A 382 10.29 -9.78 3.09
CA LEU A 382 10.18 -8.50 2.39
C LEU A 382 9.86 -7.37 3.36
N CYS A 383 10.76 -6.41 3.50
CA CYS A 383 10.58 -5.30 4.42
C CYS A 383 9.64 -4.25 3.83
N THR A 384 8.64 -3.81 4.58
CA THR A 384 7.73 -2.74 4.12
C THR A 384 7.29 -1.90 5.31
N THR A 385 7.33 -0.57 5.17
CA THR A 385 6.68 0.32 6.16
C THR A 385 5.27 0.72 5.71
N LEU A 386 4.41 0.93 6.69
CA LEU A 386 2.99 1.23 6.53
C LEU A 386 2.64 2.42 7.39
N PRO A 387 1.74 3.32 6.95
CA PRO A 387 0.94 3.21 5.73
C PRO A 387 1.74 3.52 4.47
N THR A 388 1.53 2.76 3.39
CA THR A 388 2.02 3.15 2.06
C THR A 388 1.15 4.29 1.52
N SER A 389 1.77 5.33 0.93
CA SER A 389 1.00 6.41 0.30
C SER A 389 0.64 6.09 -1.14
N TYR A 390 -0.61 6.38 -1.52
CA TYR A 390 -0.99 6.51 -2.93
C TYR A 390 -0.81 7.95 -3.43
N ASP A 391 -0.87 8.94 -2.54
CA ASP A 391 -0.61 10.35 -2.83
C ASP A 391 0.84 10.68 -2.44
N ARG A 392 1.69 10.76 -3.45
CA ARG A 392 3.14 10.78 -3.29
C ARG A 392 3.70 12.19 -3.09
N SER A 393 2.84 13.21 -3.03
CA SER A 393 3.27 14.58 -2.76
C SER A 393 3.61 14.82 -1.28
N GLN A 394 3.04 14.03 -0.37
CA GLN A 394 3.28 14.09 1.08
C GLN A 394 3.19 12.68 1.70
N PRO A 395 4.26 11.88 1.64
CA PRO A 395 4.27 10.54 2.23
C PRO A 395 4.05 10.63 3.74
N PRO A 396 3.18 9.79 4.30
CA PRO A 396 2.92 9.77 5.73
C PRO A 396 4.13 9.22 6.51
N PRO A 397 4.31 9.61 7.79
CA PRO A 397 5.20 8.90 8.70
C PRO A 397 4.91 7.39 8.72
N PRO A 398 5.92 6.52 8.86
CA PRO A 398 5.67 5.10 9.08
C PRO A 398 4.99 4.93 10.45
N LEU A 399 4.10 3.96 10.58
CA LEU A 399 3.47 3.56 11.83
C LEU A 399 3.73 2.09 12.16
N LEU A 400 4.15 1.30 11.18
CA LEU A 400 4.38 -0.12 11.33
C LEU A 400 5.36 -0.58 10.26
N GLN A 401 6.32 -1.39 10.64
CA GLN A 401 7.12 -2.19 9.70
C GLN A 401 6.59 -3.62 9.68
N VAL A 402 6.52 -4.23 8.51
CA VAL A 402 6.14 -5.64 8.33
C VAL A 402 7.19 -6.38 7.51
N LEU A 403 7.30 -7.68 7.76
CA LEU A 403 7.99 -8.64 6.90
C LEU A 403 6.94 -9.57 6.26
N ARG A 404 7.09 -9.83 4.97
CA ARG A 404 6.20 -10.73 4.21
C ARG A 404 7.02 -11.81 3.53
N GLU A 405 6.43 -12.97 3.37
CA GLU A 405 7.03 -14.05 2.59
C GLU A 405 7.07 -13.68 1.10
N TRP A 406 8.16 -14.06 0.45
CA TRP A 406 8.44 -14.01 -0.97
C TRP A 406 8.58 -15.43 -1.52
N PRO A 407 8.04 -15.72 -2.72
CA PRO A 407 7.15 -14.85 -3.51
C PRO A 407 5.78 -14.69 -2.85
N SER A 408 5.21 -13.48 -2.94
CA SER A 408 3.91 -13.19 -2.33
C SER A 408 2.76 -13.36 -3.34
N ALA A 409 1.65 -13.96 -2.94
CA ALA A 409 0.48 -14.11 -3.80
C ALA A 409 -0.08 -12.75 -4.29
N ASN A 410 0.14 -11.68 -3.53
CA ASN A 410 -0.26 -10.32 -3.92
C ASN A 410 0.57 -9.74 -5.09
N GLN A 411 1.72 -10.35 -5.43
CA GLN A 411 2.57 -9.97 -6.55
C GLN A 411 2.51 -10.95 -7.72
N ALA A 412 1.80 -12.07 -7.58
CA ALA A 412 1.68 -13.11 -8.61
C ALA A 412 1.07 -12.62 -9.94
N SER A 413 0.30 -11.53 -9.95
CA SER A 413 -0.22 -10.94 -11.19
C SER A 413 0.81 -10.16 -12.00
N SER A 414 1.92 -9.77 -11.37
CA SER A 414 2.94 -8.90 -11.98
C SER A 414 4.13 -9.68 -12.53
N PHE A 415 4.28 -10.96 -12.14
CA PHE A 415 5.43 -11.80 -12.46
C PHE A 415 4.93 -13.18 -12.95
N VAL A 416 4.86 -13.35 -14.27
CA VAL A 416 4.59 -14.62 -14.95
C VAL A 416 5.93 -15.06 -15.53
N PRO A 417 6.47 -16.27 -15.25
CA PRO A 417 5.76 -17.54 -15.28
C PRO A 417 6.10 -18.55 -14.15
N ALA A 418 6.56 -18.16 -12.97
CA ALA A 418 6.91 -19.14 -11.92
C ALA A 418 5.76 -19.40 -10.93
N GLY A 419 4.73 -20.14 -11.35
CA GLY A 419 4.01 -20.99 -10.40
C GLY A 419 2.53 -20.72 -10.10
N GLU A 420 1.70 -20.46 -11.10
CA GLU A 420 0.22 -20.53 -10.91
C GLU A 420 -0.24 -21.86 -10.28
N ASP A 421 0.54 -22.95 -10.46
CA ASP A 421 0.28 -24.26 -9.88
C ASP A 421 0.81 -24.47 -8.45
N LYS A 422 1.58 -23.52 -7.90
CA LYS A 422 2.24 -23.69 -6.59
C LYS A 422 1.20 -23.66 -5.46
N PRO A 423 1.26 -24.61 -4.50
CA PRO A 423 0.27 -24.69 -3.42
C PRO A 423 0.08 -23.40 -2.62
N PHE A 424 1.15 -22.63 -2.41
CA PHE A 424 1.10 -21.38 -1.62
C PHE A 424 0.42 -20.20 -2.34
N MET A 425 0.17 -20.30 -3.65
CA MET A 425 -0.51 -19.26 -4.43
C MET A 425 -2.00 -19.56 -4.69
N LYS A 426 -2.47 -20.76 -4.34
CA LYS A 426 -3.86 -21.19 -4.58
C LYS A 426 -4.82 -20.49 -3.62
N ASP A 427 -6.05 -20.29 -4.08
CA ASP A 427 -7.13 -19.83 -3.20
C ASP A 427 -7.26 -20.77 -1.98
N GLY A 428 -7.35 -20.18 -0.80
CA GLY A 428 -7.33 -20.86 0.49
C GLY A 428 -5.94 -21.02 1.12
N ALA A 429 -4.85 -20.88 0.36
CA ALA A 429 -3.50 -20.87 0.93
C ALA A 429 -3.31 -19.68 1.88
N LEU A 430 -2.50 -19.86 2.93
CA LEU A 430 -2.28 -18.83 3.93
C LEU A 430 -1.10 -17.94 3.53
N THR A 431 -1.34 -16.63 3.44
CA THR A 431 -0.27 -15.64 3.46
C THR A 431 0.10 -15.34 4.90
N THR A 432 1.40 -15.37 5.21
CA THR A 432 1.92 -14.97 6.52
C THR A 432 2.56 -13.57 6.47
N ILE A 433 2.23 -12.73 7.45
CA ILE A 433 2.81 -11.40 7.62
C ILE A 433 3.29 -11.28 9.06
N PHE A 434 4.52 -10.81 9.24
CA PHE A 434 5.12 -10.56 10.55
C PHE A 434 5.13 -9.06 10.84
N HIS A 435 4.47 -8.64 11.91
CA HIS A 435 4.53 -7.26 12.39
C HIS A 435 5.82 -7.07 13.18
N VAL A 436 6.65 -6.13 12.77
CA VAL A 436 8.00 -5.93 13.31
C VAL A 436 7.97 -4.89 14.44
N PRO A 437 8.34 -5.26 15.67
CA PRO A 437 8.50 -4.32 16.78
C PRO A 437 9.59 -3.30 16.52
N THR A 438 9.47 -2.07 17.04
CA THR A 438 10.52 -1.04 16.90
C THR A 438 11.84 -1.39 17.59
N THR A 439 11.85 -2.38 18.48
CA THR A 439 13.08 -2.89 19.10
C THR A 439 14.02 -3.53 18.09
N TRP A 440 13.49 -4.16 17.03
CA TRP A 440 14.31 -4.74 15.97
C TRP A 440 15.04 -3.68 15.14
N PRO A 441 14.37 -2.71 14.49
CA PRO A 441 15.06 -1.71 13.70
C PRO A 441 15.95 -0.79 14.55
N SER A 442 15.59 -0.48 15.79
CA SER A 442 16.45 0.34 16.65
C SER A 442 17.78 -0.34 16.98
N LYS A 443 17.78 -1.67 17.14
CA LYS A 443 18.96 -2.45 17.49
C LYS A 443 19.94 -2.54 16.32
N LEU A 444 19.42 -2.80 15.12
CA LEU A 444 20.20 -2.87 13.88
C LEU A 444 20.94 -1.57 13.54
N LEU A 445 20.50 -0.42 14.07
CA LEU A 445 21.11 0.89 13.81
C LEU A 445 22.30 1.22 14.73
N THR A 446 22.77 0.28 15.57
CA THR A 446 23.78 0.58 16.61
C THR A 446 25.08 -0.18 16.45
N ASP A 447 26.18 0.48 16.81
CA ASP A 447 27.50 -0.16 16.85
C ASP A 447 27.55 -1.31 17.87
N SER A 448 26.81 -1.20 18.97
CA SER A 448 26.71 -2.25 19.99
C SER A 448 26.13 -3.53 19.42
N PHE A 449 25.14 -3.47 18.54
CA PHE A 449 24.64 -4.68 17.91
C PHE A 449 25.73 -5.28 17.01
N TRP A 450 26.33 -4.51 16.12
CA TRP A 450 27.27 -5.03 15.12
C TRP A 450 28.58 -5.54 15.69
N ASN A 451 29.06 -4.96 16.79
CA ASN A 451 30.33 -5.35 17.42
C ASN A 451 30.17 -6.33 18.59
N ASP A 452 28.94 -6.69 18.98
CA ASP A 452 28.73 -7.60 20.10
C ASP A 452 28.95 -9.06 19.65
N PRO A 453 29.99 -9.73 20.19
CA PRO A 453 30.37 -11.08 19.80
C PRO A 453 29.35 -12.14 20.24
N ALA A 454 28.39 -11.80 21.11
CA ALA A 454 27.29 -12.70 21.46
C ALA A 454 26.27 -12.87 20.33
N PHE A 455 26.29 -12.00 19.32
CA PHE A 455 25.49 -12.15 18.10
C PHE A 455 26.39 -12.64 16.97
N ALA A 456 26.45 -13.95 16.75
CA ALA A 456 27.12 -14.47 15.58
C ALA A 456 26.39 -13.97 14.32
N LYS A 457 27.02 -13.07 13.56
CA LYS A 457 26.45 -12.46 12.35
C LYS A 457 26.28 -13.44 11.19
N SER A 458 26.54 -14.72 11.44
CA SER A 458 26.25 -15.86 10.58
C SER A 458 24.88 -16.47 10.81
N ASP A 459 24.24 -16.21 11.95
CA ASP A 459 23.01 -16.89 12.35
C ASP A 459 21.79 -15.97 12.12
N ASP A 460 20.56 -16.50 12.26
CA ASP A 460 19.26 -15.80 12.10
C ASP A 460 19.05 -14.53 12.98
N PHE A 461 20.09 -13.96 13.60
CA PHE A 461 19.99 -12.77 14.45
C PHE A 461 19.61 -11.48 13.70
N PHE A 462 19.72 -11.46 12.36
CA PHE A 462 19.14 -10.38 11.55
C PHE A 462 17.64 -10.56 11.36
N GLN A 463 17.14 -11.79 11.40
CA GLN A 463 15.72 -12.01 11.30
C GLN A 463 15.03 -11.46 12.55
N ASN A 464 13.93 -10.76 12.31
CA ASN A 464 13.01 -10.38 13.39
C ASN A 464 12.57 -11.65 14.14
N GLY A 465 12.38 -11.58 15.46
CA GLY A 465 11.93 -12.72 16.28
C GLY A 465 10.52 -13.24 15.96
N ARG A 466 9.87 -12.73 14.89
CA ARG A 466 8.53 -13.10 14.38
C ARG A 466 7.47 -13.17 15.50
N VAL A 467 7.55 -12.23 16.46
CA VAL A 467 6.71 -12.20 17.67
C VAL A 467 5.24 -12.04 17.33
N PHE A 468 4.93 -11.16 16.38
CA PHE A 468 3.58 -10.83 15.97
C PHE A 468 3.33 -11.38 14.58
N VAL A 469 2.40 -12.33 14.48
CA VAL A 469 2.07 -13.01 13.22
C VAL A 469 0.62 -12.78 12.85
N MET A 470 0.37 -12.43 11.60
CA MET A 470 -0.93 -12.41 10.98
C MET A 470 -0.94 -13.41 9.82
N GLN A 471 -1.95 -14.27 9.80
CA GLN A 471 -2.21 -15.18 8.70
C GLN A 471 -3.58 -14.89 8.12
N ALA A 472 -3.66 -14.87 6.79
CA ALA A 472 -4.92 -14.67 6.08
C ALA A 472 -4.97 -15.55 4.82
N PRO A 473 -6.14 -16.12 4.49
CA PRO A 473 -6.28 -16.90 3.27
C PRO A 473 -6.20 -16.01 2.03
N ILE A 474 -5.63 -16.56 0.97
CA ILE A 474 -5.67 -15.98 -0.38
C ILE A 474 -7.05 -16.28 -0.97
N GLN A 475 -7.67 -15.27 -1.58
CA GLN A 475 -8.90 -15.42 -2.36
C GLN A 475 -8.82 -14.53 -3.59
N ASN A 476 -9.08 -15.11 -4.77
CA ASN A 476 -8.94 -14.42 -6.07
C ASN A 476 -7.56 -13.75 -6.21
N ARG A 477 -6.48 -14.46 -5.85
CA ARG A 477 -5.09 -13.95 -5.89
C ARG A 477 -4.84 -12.70 -5.03
N HIS A 478 -5.70 -12.44 -4.05
CA HIS A 478 -5.55 -11.34 -3.10
C HIS A 478 -5.71 -11.83 -1.67
N THR A 479 -4.95 -11.26 -0.73
CA THR A 479 -5.21 -11.49 0.69
C THR A 479 -6.51 -10.80 1.09
N THR A 480 -7.55 -11.57 1.40
CA THR A 480 -8.82 -11.04 1.89
C THR A 480 -8.95 -11.29 3.39
N GLN A 481 -9.38 -10.27 4.14
CA GLN A 481 -9.70 -10.35 5.57
C GLN A 481 -8.51 -10.67 6.51
N CYS A 482 -7.62 -9.70 6.70
CA CYS A 482 -6.57 -9.81 7.72
C CYS A 482 -7.15 -9.68 9.14
N GLY A 483 -6.96 -10.74 9.94
CA GLY A 483 -7.24 -10.73 11.37
C GLY A 483 -6.20 -9.92 12.16
N ALA A 484 -6.51 -9.60 13.43
CA ALA A 484 -5.52 -8.96 14.30
C ALA A 484 -4.27 -9.85 14.48
N PRO A 485 -3.06 -9.27 14.57
CA PRO A 485 -1.85 -10.05 14.78
C PRO A 485 -1.93 -10.80 16.11
N ARG A 486 -1.45 -12.04 16.08
CA ARG A 486 -1.36 -12.94 17.23
C ARG A 486 0.08 -12.96 17.72
N VAL A 487 0.25 -13.12 19.03
CA VAL A 487 1.57 -13.34 19.62
C VAL A 487 1.94 -14.81 19.42
N ARG A 488 3.00 -15.08 18.65
CA ARG A 488 3.58 -16.42 18.51
C ARG A 488 4.34 -16.78 19.79
N ARG A 489 4.47 -18.08 20.08
CA ARG A 489 5.38 -18.54 21.14
C ARG A 489 6.79 -18.06 20.80
N ILE A 490 7.37 -17.24 21.65
CA ILE A 490 8.72 -16.71 21.46
C ILE A 490 9.69 -17.86 21.73
N PRO A 491 10.51 -18.28 20.74
CA PRO A 491 11.54 -19.27 21.00
C PRO A 491 12.50 -18.69 22.05
N ASN A 492 13.00 -19.50 22.98
CA ASN A 492 14.05 -19.11 23.93
C ASN A 492 15.37 -18.96 23.17
N LYS A 493 15.49 -17.93 22.32
CA LYS A 493 16.74 -17.56 21.67
C LYS A 493 17.56 -16.69 22.62
N PRO A 494 18.85 -17.01 22.85
CA PRO A 494 19.78 -16.06 23.45
C PRO A 494 19.73 -14.72 22.69
N GLY A 495 19.79 -13.59 23.39
CA GLY A 495 19.94 -12.27 22.75
C GLY A 495 18.67 -11.57 22.26
N GLN A 496 17.45 -12.11 22.49
CA GLN A 496 16.18 -11.41 22.23
C GLN A 496 15.22 -11.32 23.45
N PRO A 497 15.68 -10.99 24.68
CA PRO A 497 14.81 -10.87 25.86
C PRO A 497 13.71 -9.79 25.71
N GLU A 498 13.89 -8.84 24.81
CA GLU A 498 12.95 -7.77 24.52
C GLU A 498 11.60 -8.24 23.97
N ASN A 499 11.58 -9.39 23.28
CA ASN A 499 10.39 -9.88 22.61
C ASN A 499 9.26 -10.21 23.58
N GLU A 500 9.58 -10.80 24.74
CA GLU A 500 8.56 -11.16 25.75
C GLU A 500 7.94 -9.89 26.34
N GLN A 501 8.75 -8.86 26.58
CA GLN A 501 8.26 -7.63 27.17
C GLN A 501 7.37 -6.84 26.19
N VAL A 502 7.70 -6.80 24.90
CA VAL A 502 6.82 -6.21 23.87
C VAL A 502 5.55 -7.04 23.71
N ALA A 503 5.64 -8.37 23.78
CA ALA A 503 4.47 -9.24 23.76
C ALA A 503 3.55 -9.00 24.96
N ASP A 504 4.10 -8.80 26.16
CA ASP A 504 3.34 -8.46 27.37
C ASP A 504 2.66 -7.10 27.26
N ASP A 505 3.37 -6.07 26.79
CA ASP A 505 2.77 -4.75 26.54
C ASP A 505 1.59 -4.87 25.54
N TYR A 506 1.74 -5.69 24.50
CA TYR A 506 0.68 -5.95 23.53
C TYR A 506 -0.50 -6.70 24.16
N ARG A 507 -0.25 -7.76 24.94
CA ARG A 507 -1.31 -8.51 25.64
C ARG A 507 -2.07 -7.62 26.62
N PHE A 508 -1.34 -6.79 27.38
CA PHE A 508 -1.92 -5.80 28.29
C PHE A 508 -2.81 -4.82 27.54
N GLN A 509 -2.29 -4.18 26.49
CA GLN A 509 -3.05 -3.22 25.69
C GLN A 509 -4.30 -3.86 25.08
N MET A 510 -4.18 -5.07 24.55
CA MET A 510 -5.33 -5.81 24.01
C MET A 510 -6.36 -6.15 25.08
N GLY A 511 -5.93 -6.58 26.27
CA GLY A 511 -6.81 -6.85 27.41
C GLY A 511 -7.57 -5.61 27.85
N HIS A 512 -6.84 -4.49 27.99
CA HIS A 512 -7.39 -3.20 28.37
C HIS A 512 -8.44 -2.69 27.36
N TRP A 513 -8.13 -2.69 26.06
CA TRP A 513 -9.08 -2.27 25.03
C TRP A 513 -10.30 -3.20 24.91
N ARG A 514 -10.12 -4.51 25.13
CA ARG A 514 -11.24 -5.47 25.17
C ARG A 514 -12.16 -5.19 26.36
N LYS A 515 -11.60 -4.93 27.54
CA LYS A 515 -12.36 -4.58 28.76
C LYS A 515 -13.26 -3.37 28.51
N LEU A 516 -12.71 -2.28 27.95
CA LEU A 516 -13.45 -1.04 27.67
C LEU A 516 -14.53 -1.19 26.59
N ARG A 517 -14.46 -2.24 25.77
CA ARG A 517 -15.35 -2.46 24.61
C ARG A 517 -16.34 -3.61 24.80
N ALA A 518 -16.17 -4.43 25.85
CA ALA A 518 -16.82 -5.73 26.00
C ALA A 518 -18.35 -5.67 25.89
N VAL A 519 -18.97 -4.59 26.38
CA VAL A 519 -20.43 -4.49 26.51
C VAL A 519 -21.13 -4.19 25.18
N TRP A 520 -20.48 -3.48 24.25
CA TRP A 520 -21.16 -2.91 23.08
C TRP A 520 -20.52 -3.25 21.75
N TYR A 521 -19.19 -3.39 21.71
CA TYR A 521 -18.44 -3.38 20.46
C TYR A 521 -18.75 -4.58 19.57
N LYS A 522 -18.83 -5.80 20.13
CA LYS A 522 -19.14 -7.00 19.34
C LYS A 522 -20.52 -6.89 18.70
N LYS A 523 -21.55 -6.54 19.48
CA LYS A 523 -22.91 -6.35 18.96
C LYS A 523 -22.97 -5.27 17.88
N ALA A 524 -22.30 -4.14 18.10
CA ALA A 524 -22.24 -3.05 17.12
C ALA A 524 -21.52 -3.46 15.83
N LEU A 525 -20.39 -4.16 15.94
CA LEU A 525 -19.64 -4.69 14.80
C LEU A 525 -20.47 -5.71 14.02
N ASP A 526 -21.07 -6.70 14.69
CA ASP A 526 -21.88 -7.74 14.05
C ASP A 526 -23.08 -7.11 13.30
N THR A 527 -23.71 -6.08 13.88
CA THR A 527 -24.82 -5.33 13.24
C THR A 527 -24.35 -4.49 12.05
N TRP A 528 -23.17 -3.88 12.15
CA TRP A 528 -22.62 -3.02 11.11
C TRP A 528 -22.06 -3.82 9.93
N ASP A 529 -21.36 -4.93 10.20
CA ASP A 529 -20.72 -5.78 9.18
C ASP A 529 -21.74 -6.34 8.17
N VAL A 530 -22.96 -6.62 8.61
CA VAL A 530 -24.08 -7.10 7.76
C VAL A 530 -24.92 -5.98 7.14
N SER A 531 -24.45 -4.73 7.20
CA SER A 531 -25.17 -3.58 6.66
C SER A 531 -24.40 -2.98 5.48
N PRO A 532 -25.05 -2.25 4.56
CA PRO A 532 -24.38 -1.56 3.44
C PRO A 532 -23.35 -0.54 3.92
N TRP A 533 -23.41 -0.12 5.19
CA TRP A 533 -22.39 0.74 5.76
C TRP A 533 -21.01 0.04 5.85
N SER A 534 -20.91 -1.29 5.88
CA SER A 534 -19.61 -1.98 5.92
C SER A 534 -18.86 -2.05 4.60
N CYS A 535 -19.52 -1.71 3.48
CA CYS A 535 -19.02 -1.77 2.11
C CYS A 535 -18.05 -0.63 1.77
N ILE A 536 -16.79 -0.76 2.20
CA ILE A 536 -15.77 0.30 2.06
C ILE A 536 -15.41 0.60 0.61
N LYS A 537 -15.36 -0.42 -0.27
CA LYS A 537 -14.92 -0.23 -1.65
C LYS A 537 -15.93 0.67 -2.38
N GLU A 538 -17.20 0.42 -2.14
CA GLU A 538 -18.36 1.08 -2.71
C GLU A 538 -18.47 2.53 -2.19
N ARG A 539 -18.29 2.74 -0.89
CA ARG A 539 -18.15 4.10 -0.30
C ARG A 539 -17.05 4.92 -0.97
N ARG A 540 -15.85 4.34 -1.08
CA ARG A 540 -14.71 5.01 -1.72
C ARG A 540 -14.98 5.26 -3.20
N CYS A 541 -15.69 4.35 -3.88
CA CYS A 541 -16.09 4.53 -5.26
C CYS A 541 -16.99 5.77 -5.41
N ILE A 542 -17.96 5.99 -4.51
CA ILE A 542 -18.83 7.18 -4.51
C ILE A 542 -18.02 8.48 -4.33
N ASP A 543 -17.09 8.50 -3.39
CA ASP A 543 -16.23 9.68 -3.15
C ASP A 543 -15.31 9.97 -4.35
N SER A 544 -14.69 8.93 -4.91
CA SER A 544 -13.84 9.05 -6.10
C SER A 544 -14.63 9.47 -7.33
N PHE A 545 -15.85 8.96 -7.50
CA PHE A 545 -16.76 9.35 -8.57
C PHE A 545 -17.09 10.83 -8.47
N ALA A 546 -17.40 11.34 -7.27
CA ALA A 546 -17.69 12.76 -7.07
C ALA A 546 -16.48 13.64 -7.45
N LYS A 547 -15.25 13.23 -7.08
CA LYS A 547 -14.01 13.91 -7.48
C LYS A 547 -13.81 13.90 -9.01
N ALA A 548 -13.99 12.75 -9.65
CA ALA A 548 -13.87 12.61 -11.11
C ALA A 548 -14.95 13.39 -11.86
N PHE A 549 -16.19 13.38 -11.36
CA PHE A 549 -17.33 14.10 -11.91
C PHE A 549 -17.11 15.61 -11.88
N ALA A 550 -16.57 16.13 -10.78
CA ALA A 550 -16.21 17.54 -10.65
C ALA A 550 -15.15 17.96 -11.70
N LYS A 551 -14.23 17.05 -12.06
CA LYS A 551 -13.23 17.23 -13.12
C LYS A 551 -13.76 16.92 -14.53
N LYS A 552 -14.99 16.42 -14.64
CA LYS A 552 -15.59 15.93 -15.89
C LYS A 552 -14.72 14.85 -16.57
N ASP A 553 -14.08 13.98 -15.79
CA ASP A 553 -13.33 12.83 -16.32
C ASP A 553 -14.29 11.69 -16.67
N ALA A 554 -14.68 11.60 -17.95
CA ALA A 554 -15.71 10.67 -18.41
C ALA A 554 -15.32 9.20 -18.24
N ILE A 555 -14.03 8.86 -18.36
CA ILE A 555 -13.56 7.48 -18.31
C ILE A 555 -13.48 7.00 -16.87
N GLU A 556 -12.91 7.82 -15.99
CA GLU A 556 -12.84 7.48 -14.57
C GLU A 556 -14.24 7.35 -13.95
N CYS A 557 -15.15 8.30 -14.28
CA CYS A 557 -16.55 8.20 -13.87
C CYS A 557 -17.24 6.96 -14.42
N ALA A 558 -17.01 6.59 -15.68
CA ALA A 558 -17.60 5.41 -16.30
C ALA A 558 -17.14 4.13 -15.60
N ASN A 559 -15.83 3.96 -15.40
CA ASN A 559 -15.28 2.76 -14.76
C ASN A 559 -15.79 2.58 -13.32
N MET A 560 -15.94 3.68 -12.58
CA MET A 560 -16.54 3.67 -11.24
C MET A 560 -18.03 3.33 -11.26
N ALA A 561 -18.78 3.90 -12.21
CA ALA A 561 -20.20 3.61 -12.36
C ALA A 561 -20.43 2.14 -12.75
N ASP A 562 -19.65 1.64 -13.71
CA ASP A 562 -19.71 0.25 -14.16
C ASP A 562 -19.36 -0.70 -13.00
N PHE A 563 -18.29 -0.43 -12.24
CA PHE A 563 -17.97 -1.20 -11.02
C PHE A 563 -19.15 -1.30 -10.03
N MET A 564 -19.93 -0.21 -9.87
CA MET A 564 -21.09 -0.18 -8.97
C MET A 564 -22.30 -0.90 -9.55
N VAL A 565 -22.56 -0.78 -10.86
CA VAL A 565 -23.65 -1.49 -11.54
C VAL A 565 -23.41 -3.00 -11.55
N TYR A 566 -22.17 -3.44 -11.80
CA TYR A 566 -21.80 -4.86 -11.82
C TYR A 566 -21.75 -5.55 -10.44
N GLN A 567 -22.13 -4.84 -9.35
CA GLN A 567 -22.43 -5.52 -8.08
C GLN A 567 -23.59 -6.51 -8.23
N ILE A 568 -24.45 -6.31 -9.24
CA ILE A 568 -25.38 -7.31 -9.76
C ILE A 568 -25.01 -7.56 -11.22
N ASP A 569 -24.78 -8.81 -11.59
CA ASP A 569 -24.52 -9.16 -12.99
C ASP A 569 -25.81 -9.11 -13.83
N TRP A 570 -26.24 -7.89 -14.14
CA TRP A 570 -27.42 -7.58 -14.95
C TRP A 570 -27.32 -7.99 -16.43
N THR A 571 -26.14 -8.48 -16.87
CA THR A 571 -25.89 -8.86 -18.27
C THR A 571 -26.26 -10.31 -18.58
N ARG A 572 -26.37 -11.17 -17.57
CA ARG A 572 -26.66 -12.60 -17.74
C ARG A 572 -28.14 -12.87 -18.01
N ASP A 573 -28.94 -12.93 -16.96
CA ASP A 573 -30.35 -13.32 -17.04
C ASP A 573 -31.15 -12.81 -15.82
N HIS A 574 -32.47 -12.93 -15.93
CA HIS A 574 -33.42 -12.53 -14.90
C HIS A 574 -33.19 -13.28 -13.60
N ASP A 575 -32.98 -14.59 -13.64
CA ASP A 575 -32.90 -15.43 -12.44
C ASP A 575 -31.69 -15.03 -11.60
N ARG A 576 -30.53 -14.83 -12.23
CA ARG A 576 -29.33 -14.34 -11.55
C ARG A 576 -29.51 -12.93 -11.00
N TYR A 577 -30.24 -12.06 -11.68
CA TYR A 577 -30.56 -10.71 -11.18
C TYR A 577 -31.45 -10.78 -9.92
N MET A 578 -32.41 -11.71 -9.89
CA MET A 578 -33.33 -11.90 -8.77
C MET A 578 -32.65 -12.40 -7.49
N GLU A 579 -31.53 -13.13 -7.59
CA GLU A 579 -30.75 -13.58 -6.42
C GLU A 579 -30.21 -12.43 -5.55
N TYR A 580 -30.05 -11.24 -6.13
CA TYR A 580 -29.53 -10.05 -5.45
C TYR A 580 -30.61 -9.03 -5.10
N MET A 581 -31.88 -9.38 -5.33
CA MET A 581 -33.00 -8.55 -4.90
C MET A 581 -33.37 -8.91 -3.45
N PRO A 582 -33.56 -7.93 -2.56
CA PRO A 582 -33.92 -8.18 -1.18
C PRO A 582 -35.27 -8.89 -1.09
N THR A 583 -35.34 -9.90 -0.24
CA THR A 583 -36.57 -10.61 0.11
C THR A 583 -36.97 -10.29 1.55
N LYS A 584 -38.08 -10.83 2.02
CA LYS A 584 -38.51 -10.65 3.41
C LYS A 584 -37.51 -11.24 4.41
N ASP A 585 -36.89 -12.35 4.05
CA ASP A 585 -36.02 -13.13 4.94
C ASP A 585 -34.52 -12.86 4.70
N ASP A 586 -34.19 -12.21 3.57
CA ASP A 586 -32.82 -11.86 3.19
C ASP A 586 -32.74 -10.38 2.76
N PRO A 587 -32.24 -9.48 3.64
CA PRO A 587 -32.06 -8.07 3.34
C PRO A 587 -30.77 -7.81 2.53
N SER A 588 -30.61 -8.52 1.41
CA SER A 588 -29.53 -8.26 0.44
C SER A 588 -29.44 -6.77 0.13
N PHE A 589 -28.21 -6.25 0.05
CA PHE A 589 -27.94 -4.83 -0.15
C PHE A 589 -27.17 -4.53 -1.44
N GLU A 590 -26.89 -5.54 -2.25
CA GLU A 590 -26.25 -5.41 -3.56
C GLU A 590 -27.06 -4.50 -4.50
N TRP A 591 -28.39 -4.55 -4.40
CA TRP A 591 -29.29 -3.65 -5.15
C TRP A 591 -29.01 -2.16 -4.87
N ILE A 592 -28.51 -1.81 -3.68
CA ILE A 592 -28.19 -0.42 -3.31
C ILE A 592 -27.05 0.09 -4.19
N TRP A 593 -25.99 -0.71 -4.33
CA TRP A 593 -24.83 -0.34 -5.13
C TRP A 593 -25.15 -0.33 -6.62
N HIS A 594 -25.95 -1.29 -7.07
CA HIS A 594 -26.49 -1.29 -8.42
C HIS A 594 -27.29 0.00 -8.70
N ALA A 595 -28.21 0.39 -7.81
CA ALA A 595 -28.96 1.64 -7.92
C ALA A 595 -28.07 2.87 -7.97
N VAL A 596 -27.05 2.94 -7.11
CA VAL A 596 -26.08 4.04 -7.10
C VAL A 596 -25.27 4.08 -8.39
N GLY A 597 -24.86 2.93 -8.93
CA GLY A 597 -24.21 2.83 -10.23
C GLY A 597 -25.10 3.34 -11.37
N LEU A 598 -26.40 3.02 -11.35
CA LEU A 598 -27.38 3.56 -12.30
C LEU A 598 -27.52 5.08 -12.17
N LEU A 599 -27.54 5.63 -10.95
CA LEU A 599 -27.52 7.08 -10.72
C LEU A 599 -26.24 7.72 -11.28
N MET A 600 -25.08 7.07 -11.10
CA MET A 600 -23.80 7.51 -11.65
C MET A 600 -23.83 7.52 -13.18
N LEU A 601 -24.28 6.45 -13.83
CA LEU A 601 -24.45 6.37 -15.29
C LEU A 601 -25.45 7.42 -15.79
N ALA A 602 -26.56 7.61 -15.08
CA ALA A 602 -27.55 8.65 -15.37
C ALA A 602 -26.99 10.07 -15.19
N SER A 603 -25.86 10.27 -14.51
CA SER A 603 -25.24 11.59 -14.32
C SER A 603 -24.17 11.94 -15.37
N ILE A 604 -23.70 10.97 -16.16
CA ILE A 604 -22.66 11.16 -17.18
C ILE A 604 -23.22 11.07 -18.62
N PRO A 605 -22.47 11.51 -19.64
CA PRO A 605 -22.86 11.35 -21.04
C PRO A 605 -22.97 9.88 -21.47
N ILE A 606 -23.93 9.56 -22.35
CA ILE A 606 -24.04 8.24 -23.00
C ILE A 606 -22.87 8.06 -23.97
N ARG A 607 -22.11 6.97 -23.78
CA ARG A 607 -20.98 6.59 -24.62
C ARG A 607 -21.45 5.67 -25.73
N LYS A 608 -21.37 6.12 -26.98
CA LYS A 608 -21.76 5.30 -28.15
C LYS A 608 -20.71 4.27 -28.59
N ARG A 609 -19.48 4.43 -28.09
CA ARG A 609 -18.33 3.59 -28.44
C ARG A 609 -17.38 3.55 -27.25
N LYS A 610 -16.53 2.53 -27.25
CA LYS A 610 -15.39 2.42 -26.35
C LYS A 610 -14.54 3.70 -26.41
N THR A 611 -14.23 4.26 -25.25
CA THR A 611 -13.42 5.46 -25.10
C THR A 611 -12.16 5.12 -24.32
N ALA A 612 -11.00 5.35 -24.94
CA ALA A 612 -9.71 5.20 -24.31
C ALA A 612 -9.12 6.59 -24.02
N LYS A 613 -8.52 6.72 -22.84
CA LYS A 613 -7.57 7.79 -22.53
C LYS A 613 -6.22 7.12 -22.55
N ALA A 614 -5.39 7.51 -23.53
CA ALA A 614 -3.97 7.30 -23.37
C ALA A 614 -3.63 7.95 -22.02
N LYS A 615 -3.10 7.18 -21.06
CA LYS A 615 -2.26 7.82 -20.05
C LYS A 615 -1.27 8.67 -20.84
N PRO A 616 -1.03 9.93 -20.46
CA PRO A 616 -0.01 10.71 -21.13
C PRO A 616 1.17 9.76 -21.27
N LYS A 617 1.63 9.53 -22.52
CA LYS A 617 2.96 8.93 -22.67
C LYS A 617 3.78 9.74 -21.69
N MET A 618 4.41 9.09 -20.71
CA MET A 618 5.62 9.72 -20.22
C MET A 618 6.37 9.95 -21.51
N LEU A 619 6.40 11.20 -21.97
CA LEU A 619 7.19 11.55 -23.15
C LEU A 619 8.56 10.94 -22.87
N ASP A 620 9.25 10.47 -23.90
CA ASP A 620 10.57 9.85 -23.82
C ASP A 620 11.58 10.86 -23.23
N TYR A 621 11.41 11.21 -21.97
CA TYR A 621 12.24 12.08 -21.18
C TYR A 621 13.29 11.15 -20.62
N ASN A 622 14.50 11.33 -21.13
CA ASN A 622 15.64 10.80 -20.41
C ASN A 622 15.61 11.42 -19.01
N ILE A 623 15.67 10.59 -17.98
CA ILE A 623 15.90 11.08 -16.63
C ILE A 623 17.37 11.48 -16.60
N GLU A 624 17.64 12.76 -16.38
CA GLU A 624 18.99 13.31 -16.44
C GLU A 624 19.61 13.44 -15.06
N PHE A 625 20.88 13.09 -14.97
CA PHE A 625 21.68 13.14 -13.76
C PHE A 625 22.94 13.94 -14.02
N SER A 626 23.13 15.04 -13.28
CA SER A 626 24.40 15.77 -13.24
C SER A 626 25.32 15.20 -12.19
N PRO A 627 26.63 15.14 -12.44
CA PRO A 627 27.59 14.82 -11.40
C PRO A 627 27.51 15.84 -10.25
N SER A 628 27.65 15.34 -9.03
CA SER A 628 27.81 16.18 -7.83
C SER A 628 29.15 16.92 -7.82
N GLN A 629 29.34 17.83 -6.87
CA GLN A 629 30.62 18.52 -6.71
C GLN A 629 31.78 17.53 -6.49
N GLU A 630 31.57 16.51 -5.66
CA GLU A 630 32.58 15.49 -5.39
C GLU A 630 32.78 14.55 -6.59
N ALA A 631 31.71 14.20 -7.32
CA ALA A 631 31.82 13.37 -8.51
C ALA A 631 32.56 14.07 -9.66
N ALA A 632 32.25 15.35 -9.91
CA ALA A 632 32.96 16.16 -10.89
C ALA A 632 34.44 16.32 -10.51
N ALA A 633 34.75 16.56 -9.21
CA ALA A 633 36.13 16.62 -8.74
C ALA A 633 36.90 15.30 -8.91
N ALA A 634 36.21 14.16 -8.92
CA ALA A 634 36.77 12.84 -9.20
C ALA A 634 36.88 12.50 -10.70
N GLY A 635 36.51 13.43 -11.59
CA GLY A 635 36.61 13.26 -13.05
C GLY A 635 35.35 12.69 -13.72
N HIS A 636 34.22 12.66 -13.01
CA HIS A 636 32.91 12.36 -13.61
C HIS A 636 32.28 13.65 -14.13
N ASP A 637 32.67 14.11 -15.32
CA ASP A 637 32.23 15.40 -15.85
C ASP A 637 30.97 15.33 -16.73
N ASN A 638 30.52 14.11 -17.06
CA ASN A 638 29.46 13.91 -18.04
C ASN A 638 28.08 13.76 -17.38
N MET A 639 27.07 14.32 -18.05
CA MET A 639 25.66 14.06 -17.77
C MET A 639 25.31 12.60 -18.08
N VAL A 640 24.52 12.01 -17.19
CA VAL A 640 24.03 10.64 -17.32
C VAL A 640 22.53 10.66 -17.65
N TYR A 641 22.13 9.82 -18.60
CA TYR A 641 20.78 9.73 -19.12
C TYR A 641 20.23 8.34 -18.92
N ILE A 642 19.08 8.26 -18.25
CA ILE A 642 18.34 7.01 -18.12
C ILE A 642 17.15 7.07 -19.08
N ARG A 643 17.03 6.10 -19.96
CA ARG A 643 15.79 5.89 -20.70
C ARG A 643 14.76 5.28 -19.73
N PRO A 644 13.58 5.90 -19.55
CA PRO A 644 12.53 5.27 -18.75
C PRO A 644 12.13 3.96 -19.42
N ASP A 645 12.00 2.89 -18.64
CA ASP A 645 11.34 1.67 -19.10
C ASP A 645 9.89 2.02 -19.40
N CYS A 646 9.62 2.36 -20.64
CA CYS A 646 8.28 2.57 -21.14
C CYS A 646 7.59 1.20 -21.19
N GLY A 647 7.08 0.75 -20.04
CA GLY A 647 6.03 -0.26 -20.00
C GLY A 647 4.91 0.16 -20.96
N PRO A 648 4.20 -0.78 -21.60
CA PRO A 648 3.16 -0.45 -22.56
C PRO A 648 2.22 0.56 -21.92
N SER A 649 1.97 1.69 -22.61
CA SER A 649 1.05 2.71 -22.09
C SER A 649 -0.27 2.02 -21.76
N ILE A 650 -0.58 1.86 -20.48
CA ILE A 650 -1.85 1.26 -20.08
C ILE A 650 -2.90 2.30 -20.44
N GLU A 651 -3.58 2.08 -21.57
CA GLU A 651 -4.77 2.84 -21.91
C GLU A 651 -5.81 2.57 -20.82
N VAL A 652 -6.28 3.64 -20.17
CA VAL A 652 -7.45 3.51 -19.31
C VAL A 652 -8.65 3.55 -20.24
N ILE A 653 -9.41 2.47 -20.27
CA ILE A 653 -10.51 2.32 -21.20
C ILE A 653 -11.83 2.24 -20.44
N ALA A 654 -12.86 2.88 -21.00
CA ALA A 654 -14.25 2.69 -20.62
C ALA A 654 -15.04 2.22 -21.85
N ASP A 655 -15.87 1.20 -21.68
CA ASP A 655 -16.66 0.64 -22.77
C ASP A 655 -17.86 1.53 -23.15
N ALA A 656 -18.53 1.17 -24.24
CA ALA A 656 -19.77 1.83 -24.64
C ALA A 656 -20.81 1.68 -23.52
N SER A 657 -21.68 2.67 -23.36
CA SER A 657 -22.77 2.59 -22.38
C SER A 657 -23.73 1.47 -22.79
N GLU A 658 -24.13 0.66 -21.81
CA GLU A 658 -25.10 -0.40 -21.99
C GLU A 658 -26.24 -0.27 -20.96
N LEU A 659 -27.39 -0.86 -21.28
CA LEU A 659 -28.55 -0.95 -20.40
C LEU A 659 -29.20 -2.32 -20.58
N PHE A 660 -29.44 -3.01 -19.47
CA PHE A 660 -30.15 -4.28 -19.41
C PHE A 660 -31.32 -4.15 -18.44
N VAL A 661 -32.49 -4.70 -18.78
CA VAL A 661 -33.71 -4.56 -17.96
C VAL A 661 -34.17 -5.92 -17.46
N GLN A 662 -33.51 -6.41 -16.42
CA GLN A 662 -33.81 -7.72 -15.85
C GLN A 662 -34.96 -7.71 -14.82
N THR A 663 -35.65 -6.58 -14.62
CA THR A 663 -36.74 -6.46 -13.63
C THR A 663 -38.06 -7.11 -14.07
N ARG A 664 -38.16 -7.55 -15.33
CA ARG A 664 -39.40 -8.06 -15.93
C ARG A 664 -39.37 -9.58 -16.08
N PRO A 665 -40.47 -10.31 -15.75
CA PRO A 665 -40.52 -11.78 -15.79
C PRO A 665 -40.26 -12.41 -17.15
N THR A 666 -40.44 -11.67 -18.25
CA THR A 666 -40.18 -12.16 -19.61
C THR A 666 -38.69 -12.13 -19.98
N GLY A 667 -37.80 -11.74 -19.06
CA GLY A 667 -36.37 -11.53 -19.29
C GLY A 667 -36.15 -10.33 -20.21
N GLY A 668 -36.04 -9.12 -19.65
CA GLY A 668 -35.69 -7.97 -20.47
C GLY A 668 -34.20 -8.01 -20.80
N GLY A 669 -33.90 -8.16 -22.09
CA GLY A 669 -32.53 -8.17 -22.59
C GLY A 669 -31.91 -6.77 -22.65
N LYS A 670 -30.82 -6.68 -23.41
CA LYS A 670 -30.16 -5.42 -23.74
C LYS A 670 -31.15 -4.46 -24.41
N VAL A 671 -31.20 -3.22 -23.95
CA VAL A 671 -32.05 -2.17 -24.49
C VAL A 671 -31.28 -1.35 -25.51
N GLU A 672 -31.82 -1.25 -26.73
CA GLU A 672 -31.30 -0.39 -27.78
C GLU A 672 -31.88 1.02 -27.68
N ASN A 673 -31.10 2.03 -28.10
CA ASN A 673 -31.52 3.45 -28.16
C ASN A 673 -32.02 4.04 -26.83
N PHE A 674 -31.35 3.74 -25.73
CA PHE A 674 -31.67 4.29 -24.41
C PHE A 674 -31.05 5.67 -24.17
N THR A 675 -31.53 6.35 -23.11
CA THR A 675 -30.97 7.63 -22.62
C THR A 675 -30.71 7.55 -21.12
N GLN A 676 -30.20 8.62 -20.50
CA GLN A 676 -30.04 8.67 -19.05
C GLN A 676 -31.37 8.50 -18.29
N LEU A 677 -32.50 8.91 -18.89
CA LEU A 677 -33.81 8.70 -18.28
C LEU A 677 -34.13 7.21 -18.12
N SER A 678 -33.68 6.37 -19.06
CA SER A 678 -33.89 4.92 -19.01
C SER A 678 -33.16 4.25 -17.83
N TYR A 679 -32.00 4.78 -17.42
CA TYR A 679 -31.35 4.33 -16.17
C TYR A 679 -32.17 4.69 -14.93
N LEU A 680 -32.80 5.86 -14.91
CA LEU A 680 -33.65 6.30 -13.80
C LEU A 680 -34.97 5.52 -13.75
N GLU A 681 -35.54 5.16 -14.91
CA GLU A 681 -36.71 4.27 -15.02
C GLU A 681 -36.39 2.86 -14.49
N LEU A 682 -35.19 2.33 -14.77
CA LEU A 682 -34.78 1.03 -14.22
C LEU A 682 -34.73 1.04 -12.68
N ILE A 683 -34.36 2.17 -12.06
CA ILE A 683 -34.41 2.32 -10.60
C ILE A 683 -35.87 2.22 -10.10
N ASP A 684 -36.84 2.80 -10.80
CA ASP A 684 -38.26 2.65 -10.44
C ASP A 684 -38.74 1.21 -10.57
N ASP A 685 -38.43 0.57 -11.71
CA ASP A 685 -38.79 -0.82 -11.96
C ASP A 685 -38.20 -1.74 -10.87
N MET A 686 -36.97 -1.46 -10.41
CA MET A 686 -36.31 -2.19 -9.32
C MET A 686 -36.98 -1.93 -7.96
N ILE A 687 -37.31 -0.69 -7.61
CA ILE A 687 -38.01 -0.36 -6.35
C ILE A 687 -39.40 -1.00 -6.33
N GLU A 688 -40.10 -1.01 -7.46
CA GLU A 688 -41.38 -1.68 -7.60
C GLU A 688 -41.25 -3.19 -7.41
N LEU A 689 -40.24 -3.80 -8.04
CA LEU A 689 -39.91 -5.22 -7.87
C LEU A 689 -39.65 -5.58 -6.40
N ILE A 690 -38.80 -4.82 -5.70
CA ILE A 690 -38.52 -4.99 -4.27
C ILE A 690 -39.82 -4.92 -3.45
N THR A 691 -40.70 -3.98 -3.79
CA THR A 691 -42.00 -3.83 -3.12
C THR A 691 -42.90 -5.05 -3.35
N ARG A 692 -42.94 -5.58 -4.57
CA ARG A 692 -43.71 -6.81 -4.89
C ARG A 692 -43.16 -8.03 -4.12
N LEU A 693 -41.85 -8.10 -3.94
CA LEU A 693 -41.18 -9.15 -3.15
C LEU A 693 -41.34 -8.98 -1.63
N ARG A 694 -41.88 -7.84 -1.17
CA ARG A 694 -41.87 -7.43 0.24
C ARG A 694 -40.47 -7.46 0.84
N GLY A 695 -39.49 -7.01 0.05
CA GLY A 695 -38.09 -6.99 0.43
C GLY A 695 -37.84 -6.17 1.69
N ALA A 696 -37.02 -6.71 2.58
CA ALA A 696 -36.52 -5.98 3.73
C ALA A 696 -35.37 -5.06 3.29
N VAL A 697 -35.52 -3.75 3.50
CA VAL A 697 -34.57 -2.73 3.00
C VAL A 697 -34.07 -1.81 4.10
N PHE A 698 -32.89 -1.25 3.87
CA PHE A 698 -32.33 -0.16 4.67
C PHE A 698 -32.97 1.16 4.25
N GLU A 699 -33.91 1.65 5.08
CA GLU A 699 -34.79 2.80 4.76
C GLU A 699 -34.00 4.05 4.37
N LYS A 700 -32.92 4.37 5.10
CA LYS A 700 -32.07 5.53 4.80
C LYS A 700 -31.41 5.48 3.43
N PHE A 701 -31.07 4.29 2.94
CA PHE A 701 -30.51 4.15 1.59
C PHE A 701 -31.59 4.28 0.53
N LEU A 702 -32.76 3.70 0.75
CA LEU A 702 -33.88 3.86 -0.16
C LEU A 702 -34.28 5.34 -0.30
N ASP A 703 -34.36 6.07 0.81
CA ASP A 703 -34.63 7.51 0.81
C ASP A 703 -33.55 8.29 0.04
N ALA A 704 -32.27 8.03 0.32
CA ALA A 704 -31.16 8.69 -0.37
C ALA A 704 -31.16 8.41 -1.89
N ILE A 705 -31.50 7.18 -2.31
CA ILE A 705 -31.63 6.81 -3.72
C ILE A 705 -32.83 7.54 -4.36
N LYS A 706 -33.99 7.55 -3.71
CA LYS A 706 -35.20 8.23 -4.20
C LYS A 706 -34.97 9.74 -4.36
N ASP A 707 -34.35 10.38 -3.36
CA ASP A 707 -34.03 11.81 -3.39
C ASP A 707 -33.05 12.15 -4.52
N ALA A 708 -31.97 11.37 -4.65
CA ALA A 708 -30.98 11.55 -5.72
C ALA A 708 -31.58 11.32 -7.11
N LYS A 709 -32.42 10.29 -7.26
CA LYS A 709 -33.13 9.98 -8.51
C LYS A 709 -34.09 11.10 -8.89
N ALA A 710 -34.88 11.62 -7.96
CA ALA A 710 -35.81 12.73 -8.21
C ALA A 710 -35.06 14.01 -8.63
N ALA A 711 -33.95 14.34 -7.96
CA ALA A 711 -33.12 15.48 -8.31
C ALA A 711 -32.47 15.33 -9.70
N LEU A 712 -31.95 14.14 -10.03
CA LEU A 712 -31.40 13.85 -11.36
C LEU A 712 -32.47 13.86 -12.44
N LEU A 713 -33.67 13.33 -12.19
CA LEU A 713 -34.78 13.34 -13.13
C LEU A 713 -35.12 14.79 -13.52
N GLN A 714 -35.28 15.67 -12.53
CA GLN A 714 -35.57 17.08 -12.77
C GLN A 714 -34.46 17.76 -13.58
N ASP A 715 -33.19 17.45 -13.30
CA ASP A 715 -32.04 17.98 -14.06
C ASP A 715 -32.04 17.45 -15.51
N ARG A 716 -32.32 16.16 -15.70
CA ARG A 716 -32.37 15.52 -17.02
C ARG A 716 -33.52 15.99 -17.87
N GLU A 717 -34.70 16.21 -17.30
CA GLU A 717 -35.84 16.81 -17.98
C GLU A 717 -35.53 18.25 -18.44
N LYS A 718 -34.88 19.05 -17.58
CA LYS A 718 -34.42 20.40 -17.96
C LYS A 718 -33.40 20.36 -19.10
N LEU A 719 -32.46 19.42 -19.08
CA LEU A 719 -31.50 19.22 -20.16
C LEU A 719 -32.18 18.75 -21.45
N ALA A 720 -33.14 17.83 -21.39
CA ALA A 720 -33.90 17.36 -22.55
C ALA A 720 -34.73 18.48 -23.18
N ALA A 721 -35.36 19.33 -22.37
CA ALA A 721 -36.08 20.52 -22.84
C ALA A 721 -35.13 21.55 -23.48
N SER A 722 -33.91 21.71 -22.93
CA SER A 722 -32.92 22.67 -23.43
C SER A 722 -32.15 22.16 -24.67
N TYR A 723 -32.06 20.85 -24.85
CA TYR A 723 -31.32 20.18 -25.92
C TYR A 723 -32.19 19.10 -26.59
N PRO A 724 -33.18 19.50 -27.43
CA PRO A 724 -34.15 18.59 -28.01
C PRO A 724 -33.51 17.51 -28.91
N GLY A 725 -34.25 16.42 -29.10
CA GLY A 725 -33.74 15.20 -29.75
C GLY A 725 -32.69 14.49 -28.90
N ASN A 726 -31.72 13.83 -29.54
CA ASN A 726 -30.70 13.04 -28.84
C ASN A 726 -29.49 13.87 -28.35
N ALA A 727 -29.54 15.20 -28.46
CA ALA A 727 -28.41 16.07 -28.07
C ALA A 727 -28.17 16.07 -26.55
N HIS A 728 -29.22 16.00 -25.75
CA HIS A 728 -29.13 15.93 -24.29
C HIS A 728 -28.34 14.69 -23.79
N ALA A 729 -28.35 13.58 -24.54
CA ALA A 729 -27.67 12.34 -24.17
C ALA A 729 -26.14 12.50 -24.06
N THR A 730 -25.57 13.52 -24.70
CA THR A 730 -24.13 13.83 -24.65
C THR A 730 -23.74 14.78 -23.51
N ARG A 731 -24.71 15.21 -22.69
CA ARG A 731 -24.50 16.21 -21.63
C ARG A 731 -24.30 15.55 -20.27
N TRP A 732 -23.45 16.15 -19.47
CA TRP A 732 -23.33 15.84 -18.05
C TRP A 732 -24.55 16.36 -17.30
N ALA A 733 -24.90 15.70 -16.19
CA ALA A 733 -25.76 16.32 -15.19
C ALA A 733 -25.10 17.59 -14.63
N SER A 734 -25.92 18.53 -14.18
CA SER A 734 -25.45 19.80 -13.62
C SER A 734 -24.59 19.58 -12.38
N ASN A 735 -25.01 18.68 -11.50
CA ASN A 735 -24.32 18.33 -10.25
C ASN A 735 -24.42 16.83 -9.96
N TRP A 736 -23.45 16.31 -9.20
CA TRP A 736 -23.61 15.03 -8.53
C TRP A 736 -24.41 15.24 -7.23
N VAL A 737 -25.51 14.51 -7.07
CA VAL A 737 -26.53 14.80 -6.04
C VAL A 737 -26.68 13.73 -4.97
N PHE A 738 -26.18 12.50 -5.19
CA PHE A 738 -26.28 11.44 -4.20
C PHE A 738 -25.39 11.75 -2.99
N LYS A 739 -25.97 11.63 -1.80
CA LYS A 739 -25.28 11.79 -0.52
C LYS A 739 -25.34 10.46 0.22
N PHE A 740 -24.18 9.97 0.65
CA PHE A 740 -24.11 8.75 1.44
C PHE A 740 -24.88 8.94 2.76
N PRO A 741 -25.87 8.09 3.08
CA PRO A 741 -26.72 8.29 4.26
C PRO A 741 -25.97 8.05 5.57
N GLU A 742 -26.38 8.74 6.64
CA GLU A 742 -25.87 8.47 7.99
C GLU A 742 -26.24 7.05 8.43
N TYR A 743 -25.37 6.41 9.21
CA TYR A 743 -25.59 5.03 9.68
C TYR A 743 -26.84 4.91 10.54
N ASP A 744 -27.70 3.99 10.10
CA ASP A 744 -28.91 3.58 10.80
C ASP A 744 -29.07 2.07 10.57
N PRO A 745 -28.95 1.23 11.61
CA PRO A 745 -29.08 -0.21 11.45
C PRO A 745 -30.53 -0.65 11.24
N SER A 746 -31.51 0.26 11.23
CA SER A 746 -32.90 -0.12 11.05
C SER A 746 -33.18 -0.68 9.66
N ILE A 747 -33.79 -1.87 9.66
CA ILE A 747 -34.30 -2.56 8.47
C ILE A 747 -35.82 -2.54 8.58
N ARG A 748 -36.50 -2.23 7.49
CA ARG A 748 -37.97 -2.28 7.40
C ARG A 748 -38.38 -3.13 6.21
N ALA A 749 -39.40 -3.96 6.41
CA ALA A 749 -40.11 -4.57 5.28
C ALA A 749 -40.73 -3.43 4.47
N HIS A 750 -40.41 -3.35 3.18
CA HIS A 750 -41.03 -2.38 2.30
C HIS A 750 -42.42 -2.87 1.91
N ASP A 751 -43.38 -2.64 2.80
CA ASP A 751 -44.79 -2.95 2.55
C ASP A 751 -45.42 -1.88 1.66
N VAL A 752 -46.33 -2.31 0.80
CA VAL A 752 -47.21 -1.42 0.03
C VAL A 752 -47.98 -0.55 1.02
N PRO A 753 -47.82 0.80 1.02
CA PRO A 753 -48.79 1.64 1.70
C PRO A 753 -50.14 1.30 1.07
N THR A 754 -51.17 1.08 1.88
CA THR A 754 -52.53 0.85 1.38
C THR A 754 -52.98 2.12 0.64
N VAL A 755 -52.62 2.25 -0.65
CA VAL A 755 -53.09 3.31 -1.54
C VAL A 755 -54.51 2.97 -1.92
N SER A 756 -55.43 3.26 -1.01
CA SER A 756 -56.87 3.27 -1.26
C SER A 756 -57.44 4.69 -1.31
N LYS A 757 -56.65 5.77 -1.22
CA LYS A 757 -57.25 7.11 -1.08
C LYS A 757 -56.60 8.32 -1.76
N ALA A 758 -55.71 8.15 -2.75
CA ALA A 758 -55.10 9.31 -3.43
C ALA A 758 -55.06 9.25 -4.97
N LEU A 759 -55.78 8.32 -5.62
CA LEU A 759 -56.02 8.36 -7.07
C LEU A 759 -57.52 8.25 -7.35
N GLY A 760 -58.24 9.30 -6.93
CA GLY A 760 -59.56 9.59 -7.49
C GLY A 760 -59.37 10.39 -8.77
N GLY A 761 -59.66 9.77 -9.91
CA GLY A 761 -59.94 10.47 -11.17
C GLY A 761 -58.79 10.52 -12.18
N MET A 762 -58.57 9.41 -12.89
CA MET A 762 -58.27 9.50 -14.33
C MET A 762 -59.05 8.41 -15.06
N GLU A 763 -59.94 8.86 -15.92
CA GLU A 763 -60.78 8.04 -16.78
C GLU A 763 -59.96 7.25 -17.79
N LYS A 764 -60.50 6.08 -18.14
CA LYS A 764 -60.00 5.12 -19.14
C LYS A 764 -59.68 5.81 -20.47
N ILE A 765 -58.46 5.59 -20.98
CA ILE A 765 -58.14 5.76 -22.41
C ILE A 765 -58.16 4.37 -23.07
N PRO A 766 -58.72 4.19 -24.28
CA PRO A 766 -59.00 2.87 -24.85
C PRO A 766 -57.75 2.18 -25.42
N SER A 767 -57.77 0.85 -25.34
CA SER A 767 -56.83 -0.08 -25.96
C SER A 767 -56.72 0.08 -27.49
N ASN A 768 -55.50 0.19 -27.99
CA ASN A 768 -55.16 0.20 -29.41
C ASN A 768 -55.30 -1.22 -30.03
N PRO A 769 -56.09 -1.43 -31.10
CA PRO A 769 -56.44 -2.76 -31.62
C PRO A 769 -55.49 -3.33 -32.69
N TYR A 770 -54.25 -2.84 -32.81
CA TYR A 770 -53.27 -3.39 -33.75
C TYR A 770 -52.23 -4.21 -33.02
N LEU A 771 -52.49 -5.50 -32.82
CA LEU A 771 -51.50 -6.59 -32.75
C LEU A 771 -52.25 -7.92 -32.54
N SER A 772 -52.95 -8.37 -33.58
CA SER A 772 -53.40 -9.74 -33.71
C SER A 772 -53.08 -10.24 -35.12
N THR A 773 -52.07 -11.10 -35.22
CA THR A 773 -51.94 -12.24 -36.15
C THR A 773 -50.45 -12.56 -36.34
N VAL A 774 -50.04 -13.76 -35.93
CA VAL A 774 -49.49 -14.81 -36.79
C VAL A 774 -49.29 -16.06 -35.92
N SER A 775 -49.91 -17.14 -36.36
CA SER A 775 -49.93 -18.47 -35.76
C SER A 775 -48.70 -19.30 -36.14
N ARG A 776 -48.28 -20.18 -35.21
CA ARG A 776 -47.76 -21.55 -35.38
C ARG A 776 -47.10 -21.93 -36.72
N THR A 777 -45.85 -22.39 -36.67
CA THR A 777 -45.44 -23.80 -36.84
C THR A 777 -43.92 -23.94 -36.66
N GLY A 778 -43.44 -25.08 -36.15
CA GLY A 778 -42.03 -25.47 -36.23
C GLY A 778 -41.44 -26.15 -35.01
N ARG A 779 -41.60 -27.49 -34.92
CA ARG A 779 -40.73 -28.38 -34.13
C ARG A 779 -39.31 -28.33 -34.69
N TYR A 780 -38.28 -28.45 -33.85
CA TYR A 780 -37.21 -29.46 -33.98
C TYR A 780 -36.43 -29.59 -32.67
N SER A 781 -35.87 -30.78 -32.50
CA SER A 781 -35.25 -31.40 -31.34
C SER A 781 -33.77 -31.07 -31.14
N SER A 782 -33.30 -31.27 -29.90
CA SER A 782 -32.01 -31.84 -29.49
C SER A 782 -30.69 -31.22 -30.02
N ALA A 783 -29.94 -30.58 -29.13
CA ALA A 783 -28.63 -31.03 -28.62
C ALA A 783 -28.33 -30.27 -27.33
#